data_AF-A0A0J7NL95-F1
#
_entry.id   AF-A0A0J7NL95-F1
#
_cell.length_a   1.000
_cell.length_b   1.000
_cell.length_c   1.000
_cell.angle_alpha   90.00
_cell.angle_beta   90.00
_cell.angle_gamma   90.00
#
_symmetry.space_group_name_H-M   'P 1'
#
loop_
_entity.id
_entity.type
_entity.pdbx_description
1 polymer ?
#
loop_
_entity_poly.entity_id
_entity_poly.type
_entity_poly.pdbx_seq_one_letter_code
_entity_poly.pdbx_strand_id
1 'polypeptide(L)'
;MTTLRFMVFVCSLALSTGWSQNCQDQDTGWEKIIGAKPANSAETVLYKNSAIGNNGIIVPCFARCKSLNCTAFVIDFARNICYSVQVKGEELIPETNATFFHKICIKVSPNCKRRRLWQVERTLGAILKDGHSNLYYQALLRRSECYEKCLQAGSECESAQFRTIEPLSINDTIGTCSLSKFERGSRPQAYRSSMYRDEYLQDQCHNISKKSYCSYAEFRNVTLPYSDVALPGLDVKQCEEKCDRSEDGFICRAYTVDYSEEKPFCLLHSDDTISLGVSSLVARPNVIYKEQEACLDLKVECGESIMTVILTTTEPFEGRIYVSGHGDTCGVDGVGKNVTVLRLPLPKKESISKSNIECGLTPAFSIDNENRTHTLVWATIVIQYNPIIQRLGDQSVRVGCSLDGRDIPEPRNVSVQSSFSFLDPNAGVPPVGSIVINASSEAPVVSMRILNEEHMDAVVTQLGQKLTLRIEIQPVDGPYDIIAGHLVASSASGDSSYLLLDESGCPTDPATFPALLKDPMDNRSLISTFTAFKFPDSQIVRFNVIVRFCLEECEPTICRGGQISYGRKRRRSIDQPLIAEVTEIFRNLTPAELPLQLSIVVQSPVITADHLLSRENPVPDTVLITGGRSIDGLFCVDASLALGLLIFWLIIQIVLTVGCLLAVRRYRRMAVEAEEDRADILARHLYGIHGGNFEIARRVRWADRNDSSIG
;
A
#
# COMPACT_ATOMS: atom_id res chain seq x y z
N MET A 1 7.93 -88.59 -18.86
CA MET A 1 8.94 -87.68 -18.28
C MET A 1 8.82 -86.34 -18.97
N THR A 2 8.60 -85.31 -18.16
CA THR A 2 8.86 -83.87 -18.38
C THR A 2 8.22 -83.16 -19.58
N THR A 3 7.04 -82.59 -19.31
CA THR A 3 6.43 -81.45 -20.00
C THR A 3 7.24 -80.17 -19.79
N LEU A 4 7.62 -79.51 -20.88
CA LEU A 4 8.33 -78.23 -20.91
C LEU A 4 7.34 -77.07 -20.67
N ARG A 5 7.41 -76.40 -19.52
CA ARG A 5 6.69 -75.13 -19.25
C ARG A 5 7.61 -73.96 -19.62
N PHE A 6 7.23 -73.21 -20.65
CA PHE A 6 7.74 -71.86 -20.89
C PHE A 6 7.09 -70.89 -19.89
N MET A 7 7.88 -70.35 -18.97
CA MET A 7 7.52 -69.21 -18.12
C MET A 7 7.93 -67.93 -18.87
N VAL A 8 6.95 -67.21 -19.40
CA VAL A 8 7.13 -65.84 -19.92
C VAL A 8 7.12 -64.90 -18.71
N PHE A 9 8.28 -64.37 -18.33
CA PHE A 9 8.38 -63.27 -17.39
C PHE A 9 8.04 -61.97 -18.14
N VAL A 10 6.82 -61.47 -17.96
CA VAL A 10 6.45 -60.10 -18.36
C VAL A 10 7.06 -59.17 -17.32
N CYS A 11 8.19 -58.56 -17.66
CA CYS A 11 8.80 -57.51 -16.87
C CYS A 11 8.07 -56.19 -17.20
N SER A 12 7.08 -55.85 -16.39
CA SER A 12 6.37 -54.57 -16.45
C SER A 12 7.30 -53.46 -15.96
N LEU A 13 8.07 -52.86 -16.88
CA LEU A 13 8.74 -51.58 -16.66
C LEU A 13 7.69 -50.47 -16.67
N ALA A 14 7.11 -50.22 -15.50
CA ALA A 14 6.46 -48.94 -15.23
C ALA A 14 7.57 -47.88 -15.09
N LEU A 15 7.84 -47.17 -16.18
CA LEU A 15 8.60 -45.92 -16.15
C LEU A 15 7.74 -44.87 -15.42
N SER A 16 7.86 -44.83 -14.10
CA SER A 16 7.51 -43.63 -13.35
C SER A 16 8.55 -42.56 -13.68
N THR A 17 8.21 -41.64 -14.57
CA THR A 17 8.94 -40.38 -14.74
C THR A 17 8.68 -39.49 -13.53
N GLY A 18 9.32 -39.82 -12.40
CA GLY A 18 9.50 -38.93 -11.26
C GLY A 18 10.98 -38.63 -11.18
N TRP A 19 11.43 -37.53 -11.79
CA TRP A 19 12.79 -37.03 -11.60
C TRP A 19 12.93 -36.48 -10.18
N SER A 20 13.23 -37.37 -9.23
CA SER A 20 13.87 -36.98 -7.98
C SER A 20 15.35 -36.78 -8.30
N GLN A 21 15.81 -35.52 -8.31
CA GLN A 21 17.25 -35.25 -8.22
C GLN A 21 17.75 -35.95 -6.96
N ASN A 22 18.66 -36.90 -7.15
CA ASN A 22 19.15 -37.78 -6.10
C ASN A 22 20.17 -37.02 -5.25
N CYS A 23 19.68 -36.21 -4.32
CA CYS A 23 20.49 -35.39 -3.44
C CYS A 23 20.90 -36.22 -2.23
N GLN A 24 22.13 -36.08 -1.76
CA GLN A 24 22.51 -36.69 -0.48
C GLN A 24 21.59 -36.10 0.60
N ASP A 25 21.09 -36.92 1.54
CA ASP A 25 20.10 -36.46 2.54
C ASP A 25 20.54 -35.20 3.31
N GLN A 26 21.87 -34.99 3.44
CA GLN A 26 22.48 -33.83 4.08
C GLN A 26 22.47 -32.54 3.24
N ASP A 27 22.22 -32.61 1.94
CA ASP A 27 22.25 -31.49 0.99
C ASP A 27 20.82 -31.04 0.60
N THR A 28 19.93 -31.00 1.59
CA THR A 28 18.53 -30.57 1.42
C THR A 28 18.22 -29.31 2.22
N GLY A 29 17.43 -28.39 1.65
CA GLY A 29 16.92 -27.20 2.32
C GLY A 29 15.48 -26.90 1.88
N TRP A 30 14.77 -26.07 2.63
CA TRP A 30 13.42 -25.63 2.25
C TRP A 30 13.45 -24.24 1.62
N GLU A 31 12.73 -24.09 0.51
CA GLU A 31 12.49 -22.82 -0.18
C GLU A 31 11.05 -22.37 0.04
N LYS A 32 10.87 -21.09 0.34
CA LYS A 32 9.58 -20.38 0.39
C LYS A 32 9.37 -19.60 -0.92
N ILE A 33 8.26 -19.83 -1.60
CA ILE A 33 7.83 -19.08 -2.79
C ILE A 33 6.50 -18.40 -2.47
N ILE A 34 6.49 -17.07 -2.50
CA ILE A 34 5.32 -16.26 -2.17
C ILE A 34 4.49 -16.02 -3.42
N GLY A 35 3.16 -16.02 -3.28
CA GLY A 35 2.25 -15.59 -4.33
C GLY A 35 2.12 -16.56 -5.49
N ALA A 36 2.42 -17.85 -5.29
CA ALA A 36 2.32 -18.86 -6.33
C ALA A 36 2.05 -20.27 -5.76
N LYS A 37 1.42 -21.11 -6.57
CA LYS A 37 1.21 -22.54 -6.32
C LYS A 37 1.54 -23.39 -7.54
N PRO A 38 1.83 -24.70 -7.37
CA PRO A 38 1.99 -25.61 -8.51
C PRO A 38 0.67 -25.81 -9.28
N ALA A 39 0.72 -25.81 -10.61
CA ALA A 39 -0.45 -26.01 -11.49
C ALA A 39 -1.08 -27.40 -11.37
N ASN A 40 -0.23 -28.43 -11.42
CA ASN A 40 -0.63 -29.83 -11.44
C ASN A 40 -0.06 -30.55 -10.22
N SER A 41 -0.89 -30.72 -9.18
CA SER A 41 -0.47 -31.40 -7.96
C SER A 41 -1.55 -32.31 -7.38
N ALA A 42 -1.13 -33.42 -6.76
CA ALA A 42 -2.01 -34.20 -5.91
C ALA A 42 -2.00 -33.61 -4.49
N GLU A 43 -3.17 -33.21 -4.02
CA GLU A 43 -3.34 -32.47 -2.76
C GLU A 43 -3.81 -33.39 -1.64
N THR A 44 -3.15 -33.33 -0.48
CA THR A 44 -3.63 -33.98 0.76
C THR A 44 -3.68 -32.95 1.88
N VAL A 45 -4.87 -32.69 2.43
CA VAL A 45 -5.02 -31.72 3.53
C VAL A 45 -4.21 -32.16 4.75
N LEU A 46 -3.33 -31.27 5.23
CA LEU A 46 -2.51 -31.49 6.42
C LEU A 46 -3.18 -30.90 7.65
N TYR A 47 -3.68 -29.67 7.51
CA TYR A 47 -4.23 -28.89 8.60
C TYR A 47 -5.25 -27.90 8.07
N LYS A 48 -6.32 -27.73 8.83
CA LYS A 48 -7.27 -26.64 8.69
C LYS A 48 -7.30 -25.93 10.03
N ASN A 49 -6.99 -24.64 10.02
CA ASN A 49 -7.10 -23.85 11.22
C ASN A 49 -8.57 -23.47 11.43
N SER A 50 -9.15 -23.96 12.51
CA SER A 50 -10.55 -23.71 12.86
C SER A 50 -10.75 -22.38 13.62
N ALA A 51 -9.67 -21.67 13.96
CA ALA A 51 -9.74 -20.37 14.62
C ALA A 51 -10.21 -19.27 13.65
N ILE A 52 -10.83 -18.22 14.21
CA ILE A 52 -11.22 -17.02 13.46
C ILE A 52 -9.93 -16.26 13.11
N GLY A 53 -9.51 -16.35 11.84
CA GLY A 53 -8.32 -15.69 11.31
C GLY A 53 -7.14 -16.64 11.00
N ASN A 54 -6.28 -16.22 10.08
CA ASN A 54 -5.11 -16.98 9.63
C ASN A 54 -3.90 -16.80 10.56
N ASN A 55 -4.12 -16.98 11.86
CA ASN A 55 -3.11 -16.71 12.86
C ASN A 55 -2.25 -17.96 13.10
N GLY A 56 -0.94 -17.86 12.88
CA GLY A 56 0.05 -18.88 13.24
C GLY A 56 -0.04 -20.19 12.46
N ILE A 57 -0.48 -20.17 11.20
CA ILE A 57 -0.76 -21.40 10.43
C ILE A 57 0.52 -22.12 9.95
N ILE A 58 1.62 -21.39 9.76
CA ILE A 58 2.81 -21.91 9.06
C ILE A 58 3.57 -22.96 9.90
N VAL A 59 3.82 -22.68 11.19
CA VAL A 59 4.55 -23.61 12.07
C VAL A 59 3.83 -24.95 12.26
N PRO A 60 2.51 -25.00 12.55
CA PRO A 60 1.76 -26.25 12.57
C PRO A 60 1.83 -27.05 11.26
N CYS A 61 1.80 -26.37 10.11
CA CYS A 61 1.90 -27.01 8.81
C CYS A 61 3.26 -27.66 8.59
N PHE A 62 4.36 -27.00 8.94
CA PHE A 62 5.69 -27.60 8.93
C PHE A 62 5.78 -28.82 9.85
N ALA A 63 5.23 -28.75 11.07
CA ALA A 63 5.25 -29.86 12.02
C ALA A 63 4.52 -31.10 11.46
N ARG A 64 3.33 -30.91 10.90
CA ARG A 64 2.56 -32.01 10.29
C ARG A 64 3.20 -32.51 9.02
N CYS A 65 3.77 -31.64 8.19
CA CYS A 65 4.48 -32.05 7.00
C CYS A 65 5.67 -32.96 7.33
N LYS A 66 6.45 -32.59 8.35
CA LYS A 66 7.55 -33.42 8.86
C LYS A 66 7.06 -34.77 9.37
N SER A 67 5.93 -34.84 10.08
CA SER A 67 5.38 -36.13 10.55
C SER A 67 4.94 -37.07 9.43
N LEU A 68 4.54 -36.52 8.28
CA LEU A 68 4.08 -37.28 7.10
C LEU A 68 5.17 -37.42 6.02
N ASN A 69 6.42 -37.03 6.33
CA ASN A 69 7.54 -37.02 5.39
C ASN A 69 7.24 -36.31 4.06
N CYS A 70 6.43 -35.24 4.04
CA CYS A 70 6.23 -34.51 2.80
C CYS A 70 7.48 -33.70 2.38
N THR A 71 7.62 -33.56 1.06
CA THR A 71 8.67 -32.79 0.40
C THR A 71 8.18 -31.41 -0.02
N ALA A 72 6.87 -31.21 -0.14
CA ALA A 72 6.28 -29.94 -0.50
C ALA A 72 4.84 -29.79 0.05
N PHE A 73 4.45 -28.55 0.33
CA PHE A 73 3.09 -28.20 0.76
C PHE A 73 2.76 -26.75 0.37
N VAL A 74 1.46 -26.46 0.27
CA VAL A 74 0.93 -25.12 0.00
C VAL A 74 0.10 -24.69 1.20
N ILE A 75 0.20 -23.40 1.52
CA ILE A 75 -0.70 -22.74 2.46
C ILE A 75 -1.63 -21.85 1.64
N ASP A 76 -2.94 -22.03 1.83
CA ASP A 76 -3.98 -21.21 1.24
C ASP A 76 -4.61 -20.36 2.35
N PHE A 77 -4.31 -19.07 2.33
CA PHE A 77 -4.78 -18.12 3.33
C PHE A 77 -6.26 -17.79 3.17
N ALA A 78 -6.82 -17.86 1.95
CA ALA A 78 -8.24 -17.61 1.76
C ALA A 78 -9.10 -18.70 2.42
N ARG A 79 -8.62 -19.94 2.38
CA ARG A 79 -9.31 -21.10 2.98
C ARG A 79 -8.84 -21.45 4.41
N ASN A 80 -7.78 -20.81 4.91
CA ASN A 80 -7.13 -21.11 6.19
C ASN A 80 -6.72 -22.59 6.32
N ILE A 81 -6.19 -23.16 5.23
CA ILE A 81 -5.75 -24.56 5.16
C ILE A 81 -4.31 -24.65 4.68
N CYS A 82 -3.66 -25.76 5.03
CA CYS A 82 -2.48 -26.20 4.31
C CYS A 82 -2.61 -27.67 3.91
N TYR A 83 -2.03 -27.98 2.77
CA TYR A 83 -2.11 -29.30 2.15
C TYR A 83 -0.76 -29.64 1.55
N SER A 84 -0.35 -30.91 1.68
CA SER A 84 0.85 -31.39 1.01
C SER A 84 0.55 -31.53 -0.48
N VAL A 85 1.57 -31.26 -1.27
CA VAL A 85 1.50 -31.35 -2.72
C VAL A 85 2.57 -32.29 -3.24
N GLN A 86 2.16 -33.21 -4.10
CA GLN A 86 3.09 -33.92 -4.96
C GLN A 86 3.12 -33.22 -6.30
N VAL A 87 4.21 -32.51 -6.56
CA VAL A 87 4.42 -31.74 -7.78
C VAL A 87 4.51 -32.72 -8.96
N LYS A 88 3.54 -32.64 -9.89
CA LYS A 88 3.51 -33.47 -11.12
C LYS A 88 3.88 -32.69 -12.38
N GLY A 89 3.89 -31.36 -12.30
CA GLY A 89 4.28 -30.46 -13.39
C GLY A 89 5.16 -29.33 -12.88
N GLU A 90 5.87 -28.67 -13.78
CA GLU A 90 6.91 -27.69 -13.45
C GLU A 90 6.39 -26.25 -13.38
N GLU A 91 5.15 -26.04 -13.81
CA GLU A 91 4.51 -24.73 -13.95
C GLU A 91 4.02 -24.17 -12.61
N LEU A 92 4.29 -22.88 -12.41
CA LEU A 92 3.81 -22.08 -11.29
C LEU A 92 2.61 -21.25 -11.74
N ILE A 93 1.50 -21.36 -11.01
CA ILE A 93 0.34 -20.49 -11.15
C ILE A 93 0.48 -19.35 -10.14
N PRO A 94 0.47 -18.09 -10.59
CA PRO A 94 0.40 -16.94 -9.69
C PRO A 94 -0.90 -16.96 -8.87
N GLU A 95 -0.79 -16.85 -7.55
CA GLU A 95 -1.92 -16.80 -6.62
C GLU A 95 -1.51 -16.04 -5.36
N THR A 96 -1.96 -14.80 -5.21
CA THR A 96 -1.55 -13.87 -4.14
C THR A 96 -1.85 -14.39 -2.72
N ASN A 97 -2.90 -15.19 -2.57
CA ASN A 97 -3.32 -15.77 -1.29
C ASN A 97 -2.69 -17.14 -0.98
N ALA A 98 -1.69 -17.57 -1.77
CA ALA A 98 -1.02 -18.84 -1.58
C ALA A 98 0.50 -18.67 -1.42
N THR A 99 1.07 -19.45 -0.50
CA THR A 99 2.51 -19.59 -0.33
C THR A 99 2.90 -21.05 -0.48
N PHE A 100 3.87 -21.31 -1.35
CA PHE A 100 4.37 -22.63 -1.66
C PHE A 100 5.70 -22.89 -0.96
N PHE A 101 5.79 -24.01 -0.25
CA PHE A 101 7.00 -24.47 0.42
C PHE A 101 7.42 -25.82 -0.15
N HIS A 102 8.69 -25.96 -0.52
CA HIS A 102 9.21 -27.22 -1.02
C HIS A 102 10.68 -27.44 -0.70
N LYS A 103 11.08 -28.71 -0.66
CA LYS A 103 12.47 -29.10 -0.47
C LYS A 103 13.23 -28.98 -1.78
N ILE A 104 14.35 -28.28 -1.73
CA ILE A 104 15.31 -28.16 -2.81
C ILE A 104 16.67 -28.73 -2.38
N CYS A 105 17.51 -29.02 -3.36
CA CYS A 105 18.84 -29.54 -3.13
C CYS A 105 19.86 -28.40 -3.02
N ILE A 106 20.21 -28.07 -1.78
CA ILE A 106 21.16 -27.02 -1.45
C ILE A 106 21.98 -27.40 -0.23
N LYS A 107 23.27 -27.05 -0.25
CA LYS A 107 24.16 -27.19 0.90
C LYS A 107 23.93 -26.05 1.88
N VAL A 108 23.39 -26.39 3.05
CA VAL A 108 23.14 -25.43 4.13
C VAL A 108 23.79 -25.87 5.43
N SER A 109 24.37 -24.91 6.16
CA SER A 109 24.96 -25.15 7.47
C SER A 109 23.97 -25.84 8.43
N PRO A 110 24.39 -26.88 9.17
CA PRO A 110 23.55 -27.56 10.16
C PRO A 110 23.01 -26.64 11.27
N ASN A 111 23.66 -25.50 11.52
CA ASN A 111 23.14 -24.49 12.45
C ASN A 111 21.90 -23.80 11.88
N CYS A 112 21.96 -23.36 10.63
CA CYS A 112 20.82 -22.70 9.99
C CYS A 112 19.63 -23.67 9.85
N LYS A 113 19.86 -24.94 9.48
CA LYS A 113 18.79 -25.95 9.41
C LYS A 113 18.06 -26.20 10.73
N ARG A 114 18.74 -26.00 11.87
CA ARG A 114 18.14 -26.14 13.20
C ARG A 114 17.38 -24.89 13.62
N ARG A 115 17.89 -23.70 13.28
CA ARG A 115 17.28 -22.40 13.66
C ARG A 115 16.15 -21.96 12.74
N ARG A 116 16.17 -22.39 11.47
CA ARG A 116 15.23 -21.95 10.44
C ARG A 116 14.36 -23.09 9.92
N LEU A 117 13.06 -22.84 9.74
CA LEU A 117 12.11 -23.75 9.11
C LEU A 117 12.33 -23.81 7.58
N TRP A 118 12.65 -22.67 6.97
CA TRP A 118 13.12 -22.55 5.58
C TRP A 118 14.41 -21.75 5.50
N GLN A 119 15.26 -22.10 4.55
CA GLN A 119 16.63 -21.57 4.46
C GLN A 119 16.75 -20.47 3.42
N VAL A 120 15.87 -20.47 2.42
CA VAL A 120 15.91 -19.52 1.32
C VAL A 120 14.49 -19.11 0.91
N GLU A 121 14.37 -17.92 0.35
CA GLU A 121 13.12 -17.44 -0.25
C GLU A 121 13.32 -17.05 -1.70
N ARG A 122 12.26 -17.18 -2.48
CA ARG A 122 12.21 -16.81 -3.88
C ARG A 122 10.99 -15.93 -4.13
N THR A 123 11.24 -14.72 -4.63
CA THR A 123 10.18 -13.81 -5.09
C THR A 123 10.24 -13.71 -6.61
N LEU A 124 9.13 -14.06 -7.26
CA LEU A 124 9.02 -14.08 -8.72
C LEU A 124 8.77 -12.65 -9.24
N GLY A 125 9.39 -12.29 -10.36
CA GLY A 125 9.18 -10.99 -11.00
C GLY A 125 9.66 -9.82 -10.13
N ALA A 126 10.71 -10.01 -9.34
CA ALA A 126 11.29 -8.98 -8.49
C ALA A 126 12.82 -9.04 -8.55
N ILE A 127 13.46 -7.89 -8.40
CA ILE A 127 14.93 -7.76 -8.37
C ILE A 127 15.34 -6.68 -7.39
N LEU A 128 16.57 -6.80 -6.89
CA LEU A 128 17.23 -5.76 -6.12
C LEU A 128 18.38 -5.21 -6.96
N LYS A 129 18.25 -3.95 -7.40
CA LYS A 129 19.25 -3.30 -8.26
C LYS A 129 19.94 -2.19 -7.49
N ASP A 130 21.02 -2.54 -6.84
CA ASP A 130 21.94 -1.57 -6.27
C ASP A 130 23.05 -1.27 -7.31
N GLY A 131 23.27 0.02 -7.59
CA GLY A 131 24.17 0.50 -8.64
C GLY A 131 25.63 0.10 -8.47
N HIS A 132 26.02 -0.40 -7.29
CA HIS A 132 27.41 -0.64 -6.91
C HIS A 132 27.71 -2.02 -6.32
N SER A 133 26.70 -2.81 -5.93
CA SER A 133 26.92 -4.14 -5.36
C SER A 133 26.52 -5.22 -6.35
N ASN A 134 27.46 -5.67 -7.16
CA ASN A 134 27.32 -6.97 -7.82
C ASN A 134 28.69 -7.59 -7.99
N LEU A 135 28.99 -8.60 -7.16
CA LEU A 135 29.93 -9.64 -7.57
C LEU A 135 29.24 -10.41 -8.69
N TYR A 136 29.30 -9.87 -9.91
CA TYR A 136 28.58 -10.39 -11.05
C TYR A 136 29.26 -11.67 -11.52
N TYR A 137 28.63 -12.82 -11.30
CA TYR A 137 29.10 -14.06 -11.90
C TYR A 137 28.59 -14.10 -13.34
N GLN A 138 29.49 -13.83 -14.29
CA GLN A 138 29.20 -13.88 -15.73
C GLN A 138 28.90 -15.32 -16.23
N ALA A 139 29.12 -16.33 -15.41
CA ALA A 139 28.85 -17.72 -15.75
C ALA A 139 27.38 -18.06 -15.53
N LEU A 140 26.82 -18.85 -16.45
CA LEU A 140 25.53 -19.50 -16.26
C LEU A 140 25.63 -20.50 -15.12
N LEU A 141 24.78 -20.34 -14.10
CA LEU A 141 24.73 -21.16 -12.90
C LEU A 141 23.32 -21.70 -12.71
N ARG A 142 23.21 -22.83 -12.00
CA ARG A 142 21.91 -23.29 -11.50
C ARG A 142 21.42 -22.34 -10.39
N ARG A 143 20.11 -22.28 -10.18
CA ARG A 143 19.52 -21.47 -9.09
C ARG A 143 20.02 -21.97 -7.74
N SER A 144 20.07 -23.29 -7.54
CA SER A 144 20.64 -23.93 -6.34
C SER A 144 22.08 -23.47 -6.06
N GLU A 145 22.94 -23.45 -7.08
CA GLU A 145 24.32 -22.98 -6.98
C GLU A 145 24.40 -21.49 -6.62
N CYS A 146 23.47 -20.66 -7.12
CA CYS A 146 23.39 -19.25 -6.76
C CYS A 146 23.08 -19.08 -5.26
N TYR A 147 22.12 -19.84 -4.73
CA TYR A 147 21.83 -19.88 -3.29
C TYR A 147 23.05 -20.32 -2.48
N GLU A 148 23.72 -21.41 -2.88
CA GLU A 148 24.90 -21.92 -2.17
C GLU A 148 26.03 -20.89 -2.12
N LYS A 149 26.28 -20.17 -3.21
CA LYS A 149 27.30 -19.11 -3.23
C LYS A 149 26.95 -17.96 -2.29
N CYS A 150 25.68 -17.56 -2.22
CA CYS A 150 25.25 -16.52 -1.29
C CYS A 150 25.42 -16.99 0.17
N LEU A 151 24.94 -18.19 0.49
CA LEU A 151 25.08 -18.81 1.80
C LEU A 151 26.54 -18.95 2.25
N GLN A 152 27.45 -19.26 1.33
CA GLN A 152 28.89 -19.38 1.60
C GLN A 152 29.57 -18.02 1.82
N ALA A 153 29.07 -16.96 1.17
CA ALA A 153 29.60 -15.60 1.32
C ALA A 153 29.27 -14.98 2.69
N GLY A 154 28.29 -15.52 3.42
CA GLY A 154 27.94 -15.07 4.76
C GLY A 154 27.53 -13.59 4.79
N SER A 155 28.18 -12.76 5.60
CA SER A 155 27.87 -11.32 5.69
C SER A 155 28.10 -10.52 4.41
N GLU A 156 28.77 -11.09 3.42
CA GLU A 156 28.98 -10.46 2.11
C GLU A 156 27.84 -10.75 1.13
N CYS A 157 26.83 -11.53 1.51
CA CYS A 157 25.63 -11.76 0.70
C CYS A 157 24.38 -11.92 1.59
N GLU A 158 23.49 -10.93 1.53
CA GLU A 158 22.15 -11.01 2.16
C GLU A 158 21.09 -11.46 1.15
N SER A 159 21.28 -11.14 -0.14
CA SER A 159 20.38 -11.52 -1.22
C SER A 159 21.09 -11.71 -2.56
N ALA A 160 20.40 -12.29 -3.53
CA ALA A 160 20.89 -12.44 -4.89
C ALA A 160 19.79 -12.20 -5.92
N GLN A 161 20.18 -11.69 -7.08
CA GLN A 161 19.35 -11.63 -8.28
C GLN A 161 19.65 -12.84 -9.15
N PHE A 162 18.61 -13.53 -9.61
CA PHE A 162 18.73 -14.62 -10.58
C PHE A 162 17.82 -14.38 -11.77
N ARG A 163 18.38 -14.49 -12.97
CA ARG A 163 17.62 -14.37 -14.21
C ARG A 163 17.70 -15.68 -14.97
N THR A 164 16.58 -16.38 -15.05
CA THR A 164 16.48 -17.66 -15.75
C THR A 164 16.43 -17.46 -17.28
N ILE A 165 17.02 -18.41 -18.01
CA ILE A 165 16.91 -18.48 -19.47
C ILE A 165 15.56 -19.08 -19.89
N GLU A 166 15.00 -19.93 -19.04
CA GLU A 166 13.75 -20.66 -19.23
C GLU A 166 12.56 -19.88 -18.64
N PRO A 167 11.30 -20.25 -18.95
CA PRO A 167 10.14 -19.74 -18.21
C PRO A 167 10.26 -20.03 -16.70
N LEU A 168 9.58 -19.24 -15.86
CA LEU A 168 9.54 -19.50 -14.43
C LEU A 168 8.96 -20.89 -14.16
N SER A 169 9.70 -21.67 -13.38
CA SER A 169 9.32 -23.02 -13.05
C SER A 169 9.73 -23.37 -11.61
N ILE A 170 9.21 -24.48 -11.12
CA ILE A 170 9.56 -25.04 -9.80
C ILE A 170 10.97 -25.64 -9.83
N ASN A 171 11.39 -26.17 -10.97
CA ASN A 171 12.67 -26.86 -11.13
C ASN A 171 13.87 -25.94 -11.03
N ASP A 172 15.02 -26.53 -10.74
CA ASP A 172 16.31 -25.84 -10.68
C ASP A 172 16.83 -25.51 -12.09
N THR A 173 16.50 -24.30 -12.56
CA THR A 173 16.82 -23.79 -13.91
C THR A 173 18.22 -23.19 -13.96
N ILE A 174 18.73 -22.99 -15.17
CA ILE A 174 20.01 -22.33 -15.43
C ILE A 174 19.79 -20.86 -15.78
N GLY A 175 20.63 -19.98 -15.24
CA GLY A 175 20.49 -18.54 -15.41
C GLY A 175 21.73 -17.76 -15.01
N THR A 176 21.64 -16.43 -15.07
CA THR A 176 22.68 -15.52 -14.59
C THR A 176 22.41 -15.15 -13.14
N CYS A 177 23.44 -15.18 -12.30
CA CYS A 177 23.36 -14.93 -10.86
C CYS A 177 24.20 -13.72 -10.47
N SER A 178 23.66 -12.87 -9.61
CA SER A 178 24.35 -11.69 -9.09
C SER A 178 24.11 -11.55 -7.60
N LEU A 179 25.18 -11.50 -6.79
CA LEU A 179 25.07 -11.43 -5.33
C LEU A 179 25.05 -9.99 -4.84
N SER A 180 24.26 -9.73 -3.80
CA SER A 180 24.07 -8.44 -3.15
C SER A 180 24.35 -8.52 -1.65
N LYS A 181 25.02 -7.49 -1.13
CA LYS A 181 25.27 -7.30 0.31
C LYS A 181 24.05 -6.80 1.08
N PHE A 182 23.01 -6.42 0.36
CA PHE A 182 21.80 -5.83 0.92
C PHE A 182 20.59 -6.70 0.60
N GLU A 183 19.58 -6.64 1.45
CA GLU A 183 18.28 -7.25 1.24
C GLU A 183 17.18 -6.21 1.00
N ARG A 184 16.01 -6.68 0.59
CA ARG A 184 14.85 -5.84 0.29
C ARG A 184 14.40 -4.95 1.46
N GLY A 185 14.57 -5.38 2.70
CA GLY A 185 14.22 -4.58 3.87
C GLY A 185 15.30 -3.56 4.25
N SER A 186 16.58 -3.87 4.04
CA SER A 186 17.69 -2.94 4.35
C SER A 186 17.90 -1.90 3.23
N ARG A 187 17.51 -2.21 2.00
CA ARG A 187 17.53 -1.30 0.83
C ARG A 187 16.22 -1.37 0.02
N PRO A 188 15.09 -0.91 0.58
CA PRO A 188 13.79 -0.96 -0.09
C PRO A 188 13.76 -0.17 -1.40
N GLN A 189 14.51 0.94 -1.50
CA GLN A 189 14.61 1.77 -2.69
C GLN A 189 15.27 1.08 -3.90
N ALA A 190 16.05 0.03 -3.66
CA ALA A 190 16.69 -0.78 -4.71
C ALA A 190 15.83 -1.98 -5.12
N TYR A 191 14.85 -2.36 -4.30
CA TYR A 191 13.94 -3.47 -4.55
C TYR A 191 12.79 -3.03 -5.45
N ARG A 192 12.57 -3.75 -6.57
CA ARG A 192 11.60 -3.36 -7.59
C ARG A 192 10.98 -4.57 -8.28
N SER A 193 9.79 -4.34 -8.81
CA SER A 193 9.16 -5.29 -9.73
C SER A 193 9.96 -5.38 -11.02
N SER A 194 10.00 -6.57 -11.61
CA SER A 194 10.69 -6.85 -12.86
C SER A 194 9.89 -7.82 -13.72
N MET A 195 10.40 -8.07 -14.92
CA MET A 195 9.82 -8.97 -15.90
C MET A 195 9.72 -10.41 -15.39
N TYR A 196 8.85 -11.19 -16.04
CA TYR A 196 8.52 -12.56 -15.66
C TYR A 196 9.74 -13.47 -15.42
N ARG A 197 10.89 -13.29 -16.07
CA ARG A 197 12.05 -14.20 -15.90
C ARG A 197 13.03 -13.83 -14.78
N ASP A 198 12.84 -12.69 -14.14
CA ASP A 198 13.72 -12.27 -13.07
C ASP A 198 13.18 -12.75 -11.72
N GLU A 199 14.08 -13.24 -10.88
CA GLU A 199 13.81 -13.79 -9.56
C GLU A 199 14.70 -13.11 -8.52
N TYR A 200 14.09 -12.70 -7.42
CA TYR A 200 14.80 -12.21 -6.24
C TYR A 200 14.96 -13.37 -5.26
N LEU A 201 16.20 -13.67 -4.93
CA LEU A 201 16.60 -14.77 -4.05
C LEU A 201 17.07 -14.19 -2.71
N GLN A 202 16.51 -14.66 -1.61
CA GLN A 202 16.84 -14.17 -0.28
C GLN A 202 17.50 -15.26 0.57
N ASP A 203 18.60 -14.93 1.23
CA ASP A 203 19.16 -15.77 2.29
C ASP A 203 18.42 -15.57 3.62
N GLN A 204 18.04 -16.65 4.29
CA GLN A 204 17.44 -16.63 5.64
C GLN A 204 18.42 -17.09 6.74
N CYS A 205 19.64 -17.48 6.38
CA CYS A 205 20.63 -18.04 7.28
C CYS A 205 21.60 -17.00 7.88
N HIS A 206 21.67 -15.79 7.33
CA HIS A 206 22.44 -14.70 7.91
C HIS A 206 21.81 -14.18 9.22
N ASN A 207 22.63 -13.49 10.02
CA ASN A 207 22.15 -12.80 11.23
C ASN A 207 21.75 -11.37 10.86
N ILE A 208 20.57 -10.94 11.33
CA ILE A 208 20.11 -9.56 11.15
C ILE A 208 21.02 -8.63 11.95
N SER A 209 21.66 -7.67 11.27
CA SER A 209 22.45 -6.65 11.94
C SER A 209 21.55 -5.57 12.53
N LYS A 210 21.72 -5.24 13.82
CA LYS A 210 21.07 -4.08 14.45
C LYS A 210 21.44 -2.73 13.81
N LYS A 211 22.42 -2.71 12.90
CA LYS A 211 22.75 -1.52 12.09
C LYS A 211 21.84 -1.36 10.87
N SER A 212 21.21 -2.45 10.42
CA SER A 212 20.34 -2.44 9.24
C SER A 212 18.91 -2.04 9.62
N TYR A 213 18.42 -2.49 10.79
CA TYR A 213 17.09 -2.18 11.31
C TYR A 213 17.16 -1.65 12.75
N CYS A 214 16.52 -0.51 13.02
CA CYS A 214 16.57 0.15 14.33
C CYS A 214 15.24 0.78 14.77
N SER A 215 14.25 0.83 13.89
CA SER A 215 12.89 1.28 14.22
C SER A 215 11.85 0.32 13.64
N TYR A 216 10.63 0.46 14.15
CA TYR A 216 9.45 -0.18 13.61
C TYR A 216 8.44 0.88 13.17
N ALA A 217 7.95 0.76 11.93
CA ALA A 217 6.79 1.51 11.45
C ALA A 217 5.54 0.93 12.11
N GLU A 218 4.71 1.77 12.75
CA GLU A 218 3.46 1.34 13.38
C GLU A 218 2.25 1.67 12.50
N PHE A 219 1.34 0.72 12.41
CA PHE A 219 0.06 0.84 11.74
C PHE A 219 -1.05 0.36 12.67
N ARG A 220 -1.98 1.25 13.02
CA ARG A 220 -3.10 0.93 13.90
C ARG A 220 -4.31 0.43 13.13
N ASN A 221 -5.06 -0.46 13.76
CA ASN A 221 -6.27 -1.07 13.24
C ASN A 221 -6.09 -1.79 11.88
N VAL A 222 -4.88 -2.24 11.60
CA VAL A 222 -4.55 -3.01 10.39
C VAL A 222 -3.55 -4.10 10.74
N THR A 223 -3.52 -5.17 9.94
CA THR A 223 -2.57 -6.27 10.07
C THR A 223 -2.35 -6.94 8.72
N LEU A 224 -1.26 -7.69 8.59
CA LEU A 224 -1.11 -8.63 7.49
C LEU A 224 -2.20 -9.72 7.49
N PRO A 225 -2.53 -10.29 6.32
CA PRO A 225 -3.67 -11.21 6.16
C PRO A 225 -3.48 -12.56 6.85
N TYR A 226 -2.24 -12.88 7.22
CA TYR A 226 -1.85 -14.08 7.96
C TYR A 226 -0.70 -13.78 8.90
N SER A 227 -0.43 -14.69 9.83
CA SER A 227 0.80 -14.70 10.61
C SER A 227 1.46 -16.07 10.61
N ASP A 228 2.78 -16.10 10.69
CA ASP A 228 3.57 -17.31 10.73
C ASP A 228 3.41 -18.03 12.07
N VAL A 229 3.41 -17.23 13.15
CA VAL A 229 3.34 -17.66 14.54
C VAL A 229 2.33 -16.80 15.31
N ALA A 230 1.61 -17.41 16.25
CA ALA A 230 0.70 -16.74 17.16
C ALA A 230 1.04 -17.14 18.61
N LEU A 231 1.27 -16.15 19.47
CA LEU A 231 1.76 -16.33 20.84
C LEU A 231 0.85 -15.56 21.81
N PRO A 232 0.16 -16.25 22.74
CA PRO A 232 -0.73 -15.59 23.68
C PRO A 232 0.03 -14.91 24.83
N GLY A 233 -0.50 -13.78 25.29
CA GLY A 233 -0.12 -13.13 26.54
C GLY A 233 1.20 -12.35 26.52
N LEU A 234 1.64 -11.87 25.35
CA LEU A 234 2.83 -11.05 25.21
C LEU A 234 2.44 -9.58 24.99
N ASP A 235 3.10 -8.69 25.75
CA ASP A 235 2.98 -7.24 25.56
C ASP A 235 3.80 -6.76 24.35
N VAL A 236 3.57 -5.54 23.87
CA VAL A 236 4.23 -4.93 22.70
C VAL A 236 5.74 -5.08 22.75
N LYS A 237 6.35 -4.71 23.89
CA LYS A 237 7.80 -4.77 24.05
C LYS A 237 8.33 -6.21 23.97
N GLN A 238 7.60 -7.16 24.55
CA GLN A 238 8.01 -8.57 24.54
C GLN A 238 7.86 -9.17 23.15
N CYS A 239 6.83 -8.77 22.39
CA CYS A 239 6.63 -9.16 21.01
C CYS A 239 7.74 -8.60 20.10
N GLU A 240 8.10 -7.33 20.30
CA GLU A 240 9.22 -6.65 19.62
C GLU A 240 10.55 -7.37 19.87
N GLU A 241 10.92 -7.60 21.14
CA GLU A 241 12.14 -8.31 21.52
C GLU A 241 12.19 -9.73 20.93
N LYS A 242 11.03 -10.36 20.75
CA LYS A 242 10.93 -11.69 20.16
C LYS A 242 11.10 -11.65 18.64
N CYS A 243 10.55 -10.65 17.96
CA CYS A 243 10.78 -10.43 16.54
C CYS A 243 12.26 -10.12 16.26
N ASP A 244 12.90 -9.24 17.04
CA ASP A 244 14.31 -8.88 16.92
C ASP A 244 15.26 -10.08 17.02
N ARG A 245 14.94 -11.06 17.87
CA ARG A 245 15.75 -12.28 18.02
C ARG A 245 15.57 -13.24 16.84
N SER A 246 14.40 -13.22 16.21
CA SER A 246 14.07 -14.09 15.07
C SER A 246 14.37 -15.56 15.36
N GLU A 247 13.87 -16.09 16.48
CA GLU A 247 14.17 -17.46 16.95
C GLU A 247 13.06 -18.47 16.62
N ASP A 248 11.88 -18.02 16.18
CA ASP A 248 10.70 -18.86 15.92
C ASP A 248 10.71 -19.52 14.51
N GLY A 249 11.90 -19.71 13.91
CA GLY A 249 12.06 -20.46 12.67
C GLY A 249 12.27 -19.62 11.40
N PHE A 250 12.28 -18.30 11.48
CA PHE A 250 12.41 -17.40 10.31
C PHE A 250 12.92 -16.03 10.73
N ILE A 251 13.39 -15.22 9.77
CA ILE A 251 13.72 -13.81 9.97
C ILE A 251 12.39 -13.07 10.15
N CYS A 252 12.11 -12.63 11.38
CA CYS A 252 10.92 -11.85 11.67
C CYS A 252 11.12 -10.41 11.19
N ARG A 253 10.16 -9.93 10.40
CA ARG A 253 10.20 -8.60 9.76
C ARG A 253 9.12 -7.69 10.27
N ALA A 254 8.02 -8.27 10.74
CA ALA A 254 6.93 -7.54 11.32
C ALA A 254 6.23 -8.36 12.40
N TYR A 255 5.46 -7.70 13.24
CA TYR A 255 4.59 -8.34 14.21
C TYR A 255 3.28 -7.56 14.36
N THR A 256 2.22 -8.23 14.77
CA THR A 256 0.95 -7.60 15.17
C THR A 256 0.66 -7.94 16.62
N VAL A 257 0.28 -6.94 17.42
CA VAL A 257 -0.30 -7.17 18.74
C VAL A 257 -1.81 -7.00 18.64
N ASP A 258 -2.54 -8.06 18.93
CA ASP A 258 -4.00 -8.12 18.86
C ASP A 258 -4.59 -8.04 20.27
N TYR A 259 -5.34 -6.96 20.54
CA TYR A 259 -6.01 -6.68 21.82
C TYR A 259 -7.50 -7.04 21.81
N SER A 260 -7.95 -7.84 20.84
CA SER A 260 -9.36 -8.21 20.72
C SER A 260 -9.85 -9.11 21.88
N GLU A 261 -8.94 -9.81 22.53
CA GLU A 261 -9.21 -10.75 23.63
C GLU A 261 -8.67 -10.20 24.96
N GLU A 262 -9.10 -10.76 26.11
CA GLU A 262 -8.63 -10.33 27.46
C GLU A 262 -7.10 -10.38 27.61
N LYS A 263 -6.44 -11.30 26.89
CA LYS A 263 -4.98 -11.40 26.81
C LYS A 263 -4.52 -11.05 25.41
N PRO A 264 -3.54 -10.15 25.26
CA PRO A 264 -3.05 -9.77 23.94
C PRO A 264 -2.39 -10.95 23.24
N PHE A 265 -2.62 -11.09 21.95
CA PHE A 265 -1.91 -12.04 21.10
C PHE A 265 -0.80 -11.34 20.32
N CYS A 266 0.41 -11.87 20.41
CA CYS A 266 1.55 -11.48 19.58
C CYS A 266 1.60 -12.39 18.35
N LEU A 267 1.39 -11.81 17.18
CA LEU A 267 1.45 -12.46 15.88
C LEU A 267 2.77 -12.07 15.22
N LEU A 268 3.63 -13.03 14.90
CA LEU A 268 4.90 -12.75 14.22
C LEU A 268 4.79 -13.04 12.72
N HIS A 269 5.43 -12.21 11.91
CA HIS A 269 5.35 -12.24 10.45
C HIS A 269 6.76 -12.34 9.82
N SER A 270 6.92 -13.28 8.89
CA SER A 270 8.10 -13.37 8.04
C SER A 270 8.06 -12.42 6.85
N ASP A 271 6.89 -11.88 6.54
CA ASP A 271 6.66 -10.93 5.47
C ASP A 271 6.32 -9.52 6.01
N ASP A 272 6.52 -8.53 5.15
CA ASP A 272 6.33 -7.10 5.37
C ASP A 272 5.57 -6.49 4.18
N THR A 273 5.25 -5.20 4.26
CA THR A 273 4.58 -4.49 3.16
C THR A 273 5.46 -4.36 1.91
N ILE A 274 6.78 -4.49 2.03
CA ILE A 274 7.73 -4.50 0.90
C ILE A 274 7.59 -5.81 0.10
N SER A 275 7.37 -6.93 0.77
CA SER A 275 7.29 -8.27 0.17
C SER A 275 5.91 -8.54 -0.46
N LEU A 276 4.85 -8.30 0.32
CA LEU A 276 3.47 -8.60 -0.09
C LEU A 276 2.82 -7.45 -0.86
N GLY A 277 3.31 -6.23 -0.68
CA GLY A 277 2.68 -5.02 -1.15
C GLY A 277 1.81 -4.37 -0.07
N VAL A 278 1.77 -3.05 -0.09
CA VAL A 278 0.99 -2.22 0.85
C VAL A 278 -0.52 -2.54 0.82
N SER A 279 -1.04 -3.00 -0.33
CA SER A 279 -2.44 -3.41 -0.50
C SER A 279 -2.82 -4.69 0.23
N SER A 280 -1.84 -5.45 0.75
CA SER A 280 -2.12 -6.66 1.53
C SER A 280 -2.56 -6.37 2.96
N LEU A 281 -2.40 -5.14 3.46
CA LEU A 281 -2.86 -4.77 4.80
C LEU A 281 -4.38 -4.87 4.89
N VAL A 282 -4.86 -5.64 5.86
CA VAL A 282 -6.29 -5.85 6.13
C VAL A 282 -6.68 -5.03 7.36
N ALA A 283 -7.78 -4.28 7.24
CA ALA A 283 -8.35 -3.57 8.38
C ALA A 283 -8.87 -4.55 9.44
N ARG A 284 -8.40 -4.40 10.67
CA ARG A 284 -8.85 -5.17 11.83
C ARG A 284 -8.86 -4.24 13.04
N PRO A 285 -9.99 -4.06 13.74
CA PRO A 285 -10.02 -3.17 14.90
C PRO A 285 -9.18 -3.72 16.06
N ASN A 286 -8.70 -2.84 16.93
CA ASN A 286 -7.98 -3.19 18.17
C ASN A 286 -6.68 -3.98 17.97
N VAL A 287 -6.03 -3.83 16.81
CA VAL A 287 -4.71 -4.40 16.56
C VAL A 287 -3.70 -3.33 16.20
N ILE A 288 -2.44 -3.60 16.51
CA ILE A 288 -1.31 -2.74 16.19
C ILE A 288 -0.30 -3.57 15.41
N TYR A 289 -0.16 -3.31 14.12
CA TYR A 289 0.86 -3.90 13.26
C TYR A 289 2.12 -3.04 13.28
N LYS A 290 3.27 -3.69 13.40
CA LYS A 290 4.59 -3.05 13.43
C LYS A 290 5.55 -3.78 12.51
N GLU A 291 6.17 -3.09 11.56
CA GLU A 291 7.16 -3.68 10.64
C GLU A 291 8.52 -2.99 10.77
N GLN A 292 9.61 -3.72 10.56
CA GLN A 292 10.97 -3.20 10.68
C GLN A 292 11.28 -2.20 9.56
N GLU A 293 11.90 -1.08 9.92
CA GLU A 293 12.36 -0.07 8.98
C GLU A 293 13.89 -0.02 8.90
N ALA A 294 14.41 0.29 7.70
CA ALA A 294 15.83 0.50 7.49
C ALA A 294 16.33 1.74 8.26
N CYS A 295 17.50 1.62 8.89
CA CYS A 295 18.08 2.70 9.67
C CYS A 295 18.52 3.91 8.84
N LEU A 296 18.30 5.10 9.41
CA LEU A 296 18.88 6.36 8.95
C LEU A 296 19.87 6.91 9.96
N ASP A 297 21.01 7.39 9.47
CA ASP A 297 21.95 8.19 10.26
C ASP A 297 21.60 9.68 10.08
N LEU A 298 20.62 10.12 10.89
CA LEU A 298 20.11 11.49 10.90
C LEU A 298 20.51 12.19 12.21
N LYS A 299 21.18 13.34 12.11
CA LYS A 299 21.53 14.19 13.25
C LYS A 299 20.78 15.51 13.17
N VAL A 300 20.17 15.93 14.28
CA VAL A 300 19.45 17.20 14.40
C VAL A 300 20.20 18.11 15.37
N GLU A 301 20.53 19.32 14.92
CA GLU A 301 21.19 20.35 15.70
C GLU A 301 20.29 21.60 15.79
N CYS A 302 19.88 21.93 17.01
CA CYS A 302 19.00 23.07 17.28
C CYS A 302 19.82 24.30 17.69
N GLY A 303 19.85 25.32 16.85
CA GLY A 303 20.39 26.64 17.16
C GLY A 303 19.30 27.60 17.66
N GLU A 304 19.66 28.86 17.93
CA GLU A 304 18.71 29.87 18.41
C GLU A 304 17.65 30.28 17.38
N SER A 305 17.97 30.18 16.08
CA SER A 305 17.11 30.61 14.98
C SER A 305 17.08 29.65 13.79
N ILE A 306 17.83 28.55 13.85
CA ILE A 306 17.96 27.59 12.75
C ILE A 306 18.01 26.17 13.35
N MET A 307 17.18 25.29 12.82
CA MET A 307 17.28 23.85 13.00
C MET A 307 18.06 23.28 11.82
N THR A 308 19.17 22.61 12.10
CA THR A 308 20.01 21.97 11.09
C THR A 308 19.83 20.46 11.16
N VAL A 309 19.45 19.85 10.04
CA VAL A 309 19.28 18.41 9.91
C VAL A 309 20.34 17.88 8.97
N ILE A 310 21.15 16.94 9.46
CA ILE A 310 22.30 16.38 8.78
C ILE A 310 22.00 14.91 8.51
N LEU A 311 21.85 14.55 7.23
CA LEU A 311 21.75 13.17 6.78
C LEU A 311 23.14 12.67 6.39
N THR A 312 23.58 11.58 7.01
CA THR A 312 24.78 10.85 6.61
C THR A 312 24.37 9.57 5.91
N THR A 313 24.89 9.35 4.70
CA THR A 313 24.65 8.15 3.90
C THR A 313 25.94 7.40 3.67
N THR A 314 25.86 6.08 3.57
CA THR A 314 27.00 5.22 3.19
C THR A 314 27.45 5.50 1.75
N GLU A 315 26.50 5.84 0.88
CA GLU A 315 26.69 6.13 -0.54
C GLU A 315 26.42 7.61 -0.87
N PRO A 316 26.95 8.12 -1.99
CA PRO A 316 26.60 9.43 -2.53
C PRO A 316 25.08 9.62 -2.65
N PHE A 317 24.54 10.63 -1.98
CA PHE A 317 23.12 10.94 -2.02
C PHE A 317 22.81 11.93 -3.16
N GLU A 318 22.03 11.49 -4.15
CA GLU A 318 21.54 12.28 -5.30
C GLU A 318 20.01 12.47 -5.28
N GLY A 319 19.40 12.31 -4.10
CA GLY A 319 17.97 12.50 -3.88
C GLY A 319 17.61 13.92 -3.44
N ARG A 320 16.49 14.09 -2.74
CA ARG A 320 16.05 15.37 -2.16
C ARG A 320 15.63 15.18 -0.70
N ILE A 321 15.99 16.14 0.15
CA ILE A 321 15.54 16.19 1.55
C ILE A 321 14.71 17.44 1.72
N TYR A 322 13.46 17.31 2.19
CA TYR A 322 12.56 18.46 2.26
C TYR A 322 11.49 18.31 3.32
N VAL A 323 10.86 19.42 3.73
CA VAL A 323 9.72 19.38 4.65
C VAL A 323 8.44 18.99 3.93
N SER A 324 7.69 18.05 4.49
CA SER A 324 6.41 17.58 3.94
C SER A 324 5.46 18.75 3.66
N GLY A 325 4.93 18.79 2.43
CA GLY A 325 4.06 19.86 1.92
C GLY A 325 4.77 21.18 1.59
N HIS A 326 6.09 21.28 1.79
CA HIS A 326 6.89 22.49 1.57
C HIS A 326 8.18 22.16 0.81
N GLY A 327 8.11 21.23 -0.15
CA GLY A 327 9.25 20.73 -0.91
C GLY A 327 10.07 21.82 -1.58
N ASP A 328 9.38 22.71 -2.29
CA ASP A 328 9.98 23.76 -3.11
C ASP A 328 10.56 24.92 -2.33
N THR A 329 9.97 25.26 -1.18
CA THR A 329 10.45 26.36 -0.34
C THR A 329 11.46 25.90 0.70
N CYS A 330 11.34 24.67 1.19
CA CYS A 330 12.05 24.16 2.36
C CYS A 330 12.61 22.76 2.09
N GLY A 331 13.45 22.69 1.05
CA GLY A 331 14.14 21.47 0.64
C GLY A 331 15.54 21.75 0.09
N VAL A 332 16.36 20.71 0.07
CA VAL A 332 17.72 20.71 -0.45
C VAL A 332 17.92 19.45 -1.28
N ASP A 333 18.50 19.61 -2.47
CA ASP A 333 18.88 18.50 -3.33
C ASP A 333 20.25 17.93 -2.93
N GLY A 334 20.36 16.61 -3.01
CA GLY A 334 21.60 15.87 -2.83
C GLY A 334 22.55 16.13 -3.99
N VAL A 335 23.79 16.49 -3.66
CA VAL A 335 24.85 16.83 -4.65
C VAL A 335 25.85 15.69 -4.85
N GLY A 336 25.44 14.44 -4.65
CA GLY A 336 26.31 13.27 -4.78
C GLY A 336 27.39 13.21 -3.70
N LYS A 337 27.07 13.72 -2.49
CA LYS A 337 27.94 13.62 -1.30
C LYS A 337 27.31 12.68 -0.28
N ASN A 338 28.14 12.11 0.58
CA ASN A 338 27.69 11.26 1.69
C ASN A 338 27.06 12.03 2.85
N VAL A 339 27.09 13.38 2.80
CA VAL A 339 26.51 14.23 3.83
C VAL A 339 25.67 15.30 3.14
N THR A 340 24.40 15.37 3.51
CA THR A 340 23.44 16.38 3.02
C THR A 340 22.85 17.13 4.20
N VAL A 341 22.77 18.46 4.11
CA VAL A 341 22.39 19.32 5.23
C VAL A 341 21.18 20.18 4.84
N LEU A 342 20.07 20.01 5.56
CA LEU A 342 18.87 20.84 5.47
C LEU A 342 18.85 21.85 6.62
N ARG A 343 18.58 23.12 6.31
CA ARG A 343 18.46 24.19 7.31
C ARG A 343 17.04 24.75 7.31
N LEU A 344 16.41 24.75 8.47
CA LEU A 344 15.04 25.21 8.65
C LEU A 344 15.00 26.40 9.62
N PRO A 345 14.32 27.50 9.28
CA PRO A 345 14.23 28.67 10.15
C PRO A 345 13.38 28.36 11.38
N LEU A 346 13.94 28.50 12.59
CA LEU A 346 13.19 28.33 13.83
C LEU A 346 12.53 29.65 14.24
N PRO A 347 11.23 29.64 14.60
CA PRO A 347 10.57 30.84 15.12
C PRO A 347 11.09 31.18 16.52
N LYS A 348 11.11 32.48 16.85
CA LYS A 348 11.39 32.94 18.21
C LYS A 348 10.18 32.69 19.12
N LYS A 349 10.43 32.42 20.41
CA LYS A 349 9.38 32.12 21.40
C LYS A 349 8.26 33.17 21.44
N GLU A 350 8.60 34.45 21.28
CA GLU A 350 7.64 35.56 21.28
C GLU A 350 6.77 35.65 20.01
N SER A 351 7.20 34.99 18.92
CA SER A 351 6.55 35.02 17.62
C SER A 351 5.64 33.81 17.33
N ILE A 352 5.66 32.78 18.19
CA ILE A 352 4.87 31.55 18.03
C ILE A 352 3.37 31.83 18.06
N SER A 353 2.94 32.86 18.79
CA SER A 353 1.54 33.28 18.90
C SER A 353 1.04 34.08 17.69
N LYS A 354 1.90 34.42 16.71
CA LYS A 354 1.50 35.12 15.47
C LYS A 354 1.49 34.14 14.30
N SER A 355 0.35 34.09 13.63
CA SER A 355 0.03 33.17 12.54
C SER A 355 0.89 33.43 11.29
N ASN A 356 2.00 32.70 11.18
CA ASN A 356 2.54 32.06 9.97
C ASN A 356 3.97 31.60 10.25
N ILE A 357 4.12 30.36 10.70
CA ILE A 357 5.43 29.74 10.88
C ILE A 357 5.86 29.20 9.52
N GLU A 358 7.03 29.62 9.03
CA GLU A 358 7.57 29.18 7.75
C GLU A 358 7.92 27.68 7.75
N CYS A 359 8.01 27.09 6.56
CA CYS A 359 8.38 25.69 6.37
C CYS A 359 7.50 24.65 7.05
N GLY A 360 6.21 24.94 7.30
CA GLY A 360 5.27 23.97 7.87
C GLY A 360 5.65 23.49 9.28
N LEU A 361 6.48 24.26 9.99
CA LEU A 361 6.85 23.97 11.37
C LEU A 361 5.64 24.17 12.28
N THR A 362 5.33 23.14 13.07
CA THR A 362 4.18 23.12 13.97
C THR A 362 4.65 23.20 15.42
N PRO A 363 4.11 24.14 16.22
CA PRO A 363 4.42 24.21 17.64
C PRO A 363 3.61 23.15 18.40
N ALA A 364 4.22 22.61 19.44
CA ALA A 364 3.60 21.73 20.42
C ALA A 364 4.03 22.21 21.81
N PHE A 365 3.12 22.13 22.77
CA PHE A 365 3.40 22.54 24.15
C PHE A 365 3.28 21.31 25.05
N SER A 366 4.33 21.00 25.80
CA SER A 366 4.25 20.05 26.90
C SER A 366 4.28 20.80 28.22
N ILE A 367 3.58 20.28 29.23
CA ILE A 367 3.56 20.84 30.56
C ILE A 367 4.25 19.83 31.47
N ASP A 368 5.41 20.19 32.01
CA ASP A 368 6.12 19.34 32.97
C ASP A 368 5.35 19.28 34.31
N ASN A 369 5.67 18.31 35.15
CA ASN A 369 5.10 18.13 36.49
C ASN A 369 5.25 19.36 37.39
N GLU A 370 6.21 20.23 37.09
CA GLU A 370 6.40 21.54 37.75
C GLU A 370 5.51 22.67 37.17
N ASN A 371 4.51 22.35 36.34
CA ASN A 371 3.69 23.30 35.57
C ASN A 371 4.49 24.23 34.65
N ARG A 372 5.70 23.81 34.23
CA ARG A 372 6.50 24.56 33.26
C ARG A 372 6.04 24.20 31.85
N THR A 373 5.62 25.20 31.09
CA THR A 373 5.25 25.03 29.69
C THR A 373 6.52 24.94 28.84
N HIS A 374 6.83 23.75 28.37
CA HIS A 374 7.88 23.52 27.41
C HIS A 374 7.37 23.74 25.99
N THR A 375 8.10 24.53 25.21
CA THR A 375 7.72 24.82 23.82
C THR A 375 8.59 24.01 22.87
N LEU A 376 7.95 23.12 22.12
CA LEU A 376 8.58 22.29 21.11
C LEU A 376 8.10 22.75 19.73
N VAL A 377 9.00 22.80 18.76
CA VAL A 377 8.64 23.02 17.36
C VAL A 377 9.14 21.83 16.56
N TRP A 378 8.27 21.27 15.73
CA TRP A 378 8.60 20.08 14.94
C TRP A 378 8.15 20.24 13.48
N ALA A 379 8.81 19.50 12.59
CA ALA A 379 8.45 19.35 11.19
C ALA A 379 8.68 17.90 10.74
N THR A 380 7.92 17.45 9.74
CA THR A 380 8.14 16.14 9.11
C THR A 380 9.03 16.32 7.89
N ILE A 381 10.23 15.74 7.91
CA ILE A 381 11.17 15.74 6.80
C ILE A 381 10.98 14.48 5.98
N VAL A 382 10.92 14.62 4.66
CA VAL A 382 10.90 13.51 3.71
C VAL A 382 12.30 13.38 3.10
N ILE A 383 12.84 12.17 3.14
CA ILE A 383 14.12 11.78 2.52
C ILE A 383 13.75 10.95 1.29
N GLN A 384 13.85 11.59 0.14
CA GLN A 384 13.52 11.02 -1.16
C GLN A 384 14.81 10.62 -1.86
N TYR A 385 14.97 9.36 -2.25
CA TYR A 385 16.20 8.89 -2.90
C TYR A 385 16.26 9.20 -4.39
N ASN A 386 15.12 9.36 -5.05
CA ASN A 386 15.05 9.89 -6.42
C ASN A 386 14.87 11.42 -6.34
N PRO A 387 15.48 12.23 -7.24
CA PRO A 387 15.37 13.68 -7.16
C PRO A 387 13.99 14.24 -7.57
N ILE A 388 13.18 13.49 -8.33
CA ILE A 388 11.95 13.97 -8.98
C ILE A 388 10.69 13.32 -8.39
N ILE A 389 10.71 12.00 -8.18
CA ILE A 389 9.54 11.21 -7.77
C ILE A 389 9.75 10.57 -6.41
N GLN A 390 8.65 10.40 -5.66
CA GLN A 390 8.61 9.66 -4.42
C GLN A 390 8.22 8.19 -4.67
N ARG A 391 8.97 7.25 -4.08
CA ARG A 391 8.84 5.78 -4.24
C ARG A 391 8.62 5.07 -2.90
N LEU A 392 8.27 3.80 -2.97
CA LEU A 392 8.32 2.90 -1.81
C LEU A 392 9.77 2.74 -1.34
N GLY A 393 10.02 2.99 -0.06
CA GLY A 393 11.36 3.02 0.51
C GLY A 393 11.91 4.43 0.76
N ASP A 394 11.26 5.47 0.24
CA ASP A 394 11.50 6.84 0.73
C ASP A 394 10.94 6.96 2.14
N GLN A 395 11.68 7.64 3.01
CA GLN A 395 11.39 7.67 4.44
C GLN A 395 10.97 9.05 4.90
N SER A 396 10.11 9.12 5.91
CA SER A 396 9.68 10.37 6.52
C SER A 396 9.98 10.39 8.00
N VAL A 397 10.62 11.47 8.47
CA VAL A 397 11.19 11.60 9.80
C VAL A 397 10.74 12.92 10.41
N ARG A 398 9.99 12.89 11.52
CA ARG A 398 9.73 14.06 12.39
C ARG A 398 10.91 14.54 13.22
N VAL A 399 11.48 15.67 12.83
CA VAL A 399 12.48 16.35 13.65
C VAL A 399 11.81 17.45 14.47
N GLY A 400 12.35 17.73 15.65
CA GLY A 400 11.89 18.83 16.46
C GLY A 400 12.95 19.36 17.41
N CYS A 401 12.78 20.60 17.82
CA CYS A 401 13.64 21.32 18.74
C CYS A 401 12.82 21.84 19.91
N SER A 402 13.37 21.71 21.12
CA SER A 402 12.88 22.45 22.29
C SER A 402 13.44 23.87 22.24
N LEU A 403 12.59 24.85 22.51
CA LEU A 403 12.95 26.28 22.51
C LEU A 403 13.25 26.83 23.90
N ASP A 404 13.23 25.99 24.94
CA ASP A 404 13.57 26.42 26.30
C ASP A 404 15.07 26.34 26.55
N GLY A 405 15.62 27.41 27.13
CA GLY A 405 17.05 27.57 27.30
C GLY A 405 17.65 26.76 28.45
N ARG A 406 18.82 26.17 28.14
CA ARG A 406 19.96 25.83 29.03
C ARG A 406 20.02 24.51 29.78
N ASP A 407 19.19 23.52 29.49
CA ASP A 407 19.54 22.14 29.82
C ASP A 407 19.80 21.35 28.55
N ILE A 408 21.07 20.99 28.34
CA ILE A 408 21.51 20.09 27.28
C ILE A 408 20.90 18.73 27.61
N PRO A 409 19.98 18.19 26.80
CA PRO A 409 19.54 16.82 27.00
C PRO A 409 20.71 15.92 26.65
N GLU A 410 21.03 14.94 27.51
CA GLU A 410 21.94 13.85 27.15
C GLU A 410 21.48 13.20 25.82
N PRO A 411 22.40 12.70 24.97
CA PRO A 411 22.05 12.05 23.73
C PRO A 411 21.20 10.80 24.02
N ARG A 412 19.90 10.92 23.82
CA ARG A 412 18.92 9.84 23.89
C ARG A 412 18.58 9.42 22.46
N ASN A 413 18.50 8.11 22.22
CA ASN A 413 18.10 7.57 20.92
C ASN A 413 16.67 7.99 20.61
N VAL A 414 16.51 9.08 19.86
CA VAL A 414 15.21 9.56 19.41
C VAL A 414 14.79 8.71 18.22
N SER A 415 13.91 7.75 18.46
CA SER A 415 13.11 7.17 17.39
C SER A 415 12.04 8.19 17.03
N VAL A 416 12.05 8.56 15.77
CA VAL A 416 11.26 9.65 15.27
C VAL A 416 9.95 9.08 14.72
N GLN A 417 8.85 9.37 15.41
CA GLN A 417 7.52 8.89 15.06
C GLN A 417 6.67 10.03 14.44
N SER A 418 6.21 9.82 13.20
CA SER A 418 5.23 10.64 12.47
C SER A 418 3.76 10.18 12.59
N SER A 419 2.81 11.08 12.90
CA SER A 419 1.35 10.82 12.80
C SER A 419 0.49 12.00 12.30
N PHE A 420 -0.39 11.77 11.33
CA PHE A 420 -1.56 12.63 11.05
C PHE A 420 -2.79 11.79 10.67
N SER A 421 -3.99 12.33 10.90
CA SER A 421 -5.31 11.71 10.77
C SER A 421 -6.08 12.14 9.50
N PHE A 422 -7.02 11.29 9.05
CA PHE A 422 -7.81 11.50 7.82
C PHE A 422 -9.03 12.38 7.98
N LEU A 423 -9.40 13.04 6.87
CA LEU A 423 -10.77 13.42 6.52
C LEU A 423 -11.40 12.32 5.66
N ASP A 424 -12.71 12.19 5.80
CA ASP A 424 -13.57 11.20 5.16
C ASP A 424 -13.40 11.03 3.64
N PRO A 425 -13.59 9.81 3.09
CA PRO A 425 -13.34 9.46 1.70
C PRO A 425 -14.44 9.87 0.70
N ASN A 426 -15.40 10.72 1.08
CA ASN A 426 -16.48 11.14 0.19
C ASN A 426 -16.21 12.49 -0.47
N ALA A 427 -15.16 12.55 -1.31
CA ALA A 427 -15.05 13.58 -2.33
C ALA A 427 -15.18 12.89 -3.69
N GLY A 428 -16.36 13.04 -4.31
CA GLY A 428 -16.72 12.40 -5.56
C GLY A 428 -15.72 12.72 -6.67
N VAL A 429 -14.98 11.69 -7.08
CA VAL A 429 -14.22 11.70 -8.33
C VAL A 429 -15.21 11.36 -9.44
N PRO A 430 -15.39 12.20 -10.47
CA PRO A 430 -16.23 11.84 -11.60
C PRO A 430 -15.60 10.66 -12.37
N PRO A 431 -16.41 9.72 -12.89
CA PRO A 431 -15.90 8.64 -13.72
C PRO A 431 -15.29 9.20 -15.00
N VAL A 432 -14.04 8.84 -15.29
CA VAL A 432 -13.37 9.18 -16.55
C VAL A 432 -13.91 8.24 -17.62
N GLY A 433 -14.82 8.75 -18.44
CA GLY A 433 -15.29 8.08 -19.65
C GLY A 433 -14.22 8.14 -20.74
N SER A 434 -13.95 7.01 -21.36
CA SER A 434 -13.22 6.96 -22.63
C SER A 434 -14.04 7.67 -23.72
N ILE A 435 -13.38 8.52 -24.50
CA ILE A 435 -13.99 9.21 -25.65
C ILE A 435 -14.02 8.24 -26.83
N VAL A 436 -15.22 7.73 -27.15
CA VAL A 436 -15.46 6.93 -28.36
C VAL A 436 -15.83 7.88 -29.49
N ILE A 437 -14.95 8.03 -30.48
CA ILE A 437 -15.24 8.76 -31.71
C ILE A 437 -15.87 7.77 -32.69
N ASN A 438 -17.18 7.84 -32.86
CA ASN A 438 -17.89 7.10 -33.90
C ASN A 438 -17.66 7.78 -35.27
N ALA A 439 -16.80 7.18 -36.09
CA ALA A 439 -16.73 7.46 -37.52
C ALA A 439 -16.58 6.12 -38.27
N SER A 440 -17.45 5.93 -39.25
CA SER A 440 -17.68 4.68 -39.99
C SER A 440 -16.53 4.36 -40.97
N SER A 441 -15.57 3.57 -40.49
CA SER A 441 -14.70 2.61 -41.19
C SER A 441 -13.76 2.06 -40.11
N GLU A 442 -13.83 0.78 -39.72
CA GLU A 442 -13.16 0.23 -38.52
C GLU A 442 -11.64 0.49 -38.51
N ALA A 443 -11.26 1.63 -37.93
CA ALA A 443 -9.89 1.97 -37.57
C ALA A 443 -9.54 1.22 -36.26
N PRO A 444 -8.29 0.76 -36.10
CA PRO A 444 -7.90 0.06 -34.89
C PRO A 444 -8.07 0.97 -33.66
N VAL A 445 -8.83 0.51 -32.68
CA VAL A 445 -9.01 1.20 -31.40
C VAL A 445 -7.87 0.77 -30.48
N VAL A 446 -7.13 1.73 -29.94
CA VAL A 446 -6.07 1.46 -28.96
C VAL A 446 -6.49 2.04 -27.61
N SER A 447 -6.48 1.21 -26.57
CA SER A 447 -6.75 1.62 -25.19
C SER A 447 -5.54 1.41 -24.30
N MET A 448 -5.33 2.36 -23.38
CA MET A 448 -4.31 2.30 -22.34
C MET A 448 -5.00 2.07 -21.00
N ARG A 449 -4.58 1.03 -20.27
CA ARG A 449 -5.13 0.65 -18.97
C ARG A 449 -4.00 0.40 -17.97
N ILE A 450 -4.19 0.79 -16.72
CA ILE A 450 -3.30 0.43 -15.62
C ILE A 450 -4.05 -0.55 -14.75
N LEU A 451 -3.50 -1.76 -14.63
CA LEU A 451 -4.10 -2.87 -13.93
C LEU A 451 -3.42 -3.07 -12.57
N ASN A 452 -4.19 -3.43 -11.55
CA ASN A 452 -3.66 -3.89 -10.27
C ASN A 452 -3.21 -5.37 -10.36
N GLU A 453 -2.74 -5.95 -9.25
CA GLU A 453 -2.32 -7.36 -9.20
C GLU A 453 -3.45 -8.35 -9.52
N GLU A 454 -4.71 -7.95 -9.29
CA GLU A 454 -5.92 -8.72 -9.61
C GLU A 454 -6.38 -8.53 -11.07
N HIS A 455 -5.60 -7.84 -11.90
CA HIS A 455 -5.90 -7.52 -13.30
C HIS A 455 -7.14 -6.62 -13.50
N MET A 456 -7.49 -5.83 -12.49
CA MET A 456 -8.59 -4.85 -12.49
C MET A 456 -8.06 -3.42 -12.68
N ASP A 457 -8.87 -2.52 -13.25
CA ASP A 457 -8.48 -1.14 -13.49
C ASP A 457 -8.18 -0.39 -12.18
N ALA A 458 -6.94 0.11 -12.07
CA ALA A 458 -6.44 0.76 -10.88
C ALA A 458 -6.63 2.29 -10.98
N VAL A 459 -7.72 2.80 -10.40
CA VAL A 459 -8.01 4.26 -10.35
C VAL A 459 -7.35 4.92 -9.13
N VAL A 460 -7.44 4.25 -7.97
CA VAL A 460 -6.84 4.67 -6.71
C VAL A 460 -5.88 3.57 -6.27
N THR A 461 -4.64 3.95 -6.00
CA THR A 461 -3.55 3.03 -5.67
C THR A 461 -2.76 3.56 -4.49
N GLN A 462 -1.96 2.72 -3.87
CA GLN A 462 -1.05 3.11 -2.79
C GLN A 462 0.38 3.20 -3.31
N LEU A 463 1.22 4.03 -2.67
CA LEU A 463 2.63 4.17 -2.98
C LEU A 463 3.32 2.81 -2.86
N GLY A 464 4.03 2.39 -3.90
CA GLY A 464 4.71 1.10 -3.94
C GLY A 464 3.89 -0.09 -4.42
N GLN A 465 2.57 0.06 -4.59
CA GLN A 465 1.73 -1.01 -5.12
C GLN A 465 2.21 -1.43 -6.52
N LYS A 466 2.25 -2.74 -6.78
CA LYS A 466 2.63 -3.26 -8.11
C LYS A 466 1.47 -3.06 -9.07
N LEU A 467 1.75 -2.45 -10.21
CA LEU A 467 0.80 -2.12 -11.26
C LEU A 467 1.33 -2.61 -12.61
N THR A 468 0.42 -2.96 -13.52
CA THR A 468 0.77 -3.32 -14.89
C THR A 468 0.15 -2.33 -15.85
N LEU A 469 0.99 -1.62 -16.60
CA LEU A 469 0.55 -0.83 -17.73
C LEU A 469 0.28 -1.76 -18.91
N ARG A 470 -0.94 -1.76 -19.44
CA ARG A 470 -1.35 -2.51 -20.64
C ARG A 470 -1.84 -1.55 -21.72
N ILE A 471 -1.27 -1.67 -22.92
CA ILE A 471 -1.73 -0.98 -24.12
C ILE A 471 -2.25 -2.06 -25.07
N GLU A 472 -3.56 -2.04 -25.34
CA GLU A 472 -4.25 -3.06 -26.14
C GLU A 472 -4.75 -2.46 -27.46
N ILE A 473 -4.76 -3.26 -28.53
CA ILE A 473 -5.26 -2.89 -29.86
C ILE A 473 -6.43 -3.81 -30.25
N GLN A 474 -7.53 -3.22 -30.72
CA GLN A 474 -8.71 -3.93 -31.21
C GLN A 474 -9.01 -3.54 -32.67
N PRO A 475 -9.40 -4.49 -33.55
CA PRO A 475 -9.54 -5.93 -33.29
C PRO A 475 -8.19 -6.65 -33.19
N VAL A 476 -8.14 -7.74 -32.42
CA VAL A 476 -6.92 -8.54 -32.19
C VAL A 476 -6.39 -9.13 -33.50
N ASP A 477 -7.26 -9.46 -34.46
CA ASP A 477 -6.90 -10.00 -35.77
C ASP A 477 -6.62 -8.92 -36.84
N GLY A 478 -6.38 -7.67 -36.42
CA GLY A 478 -6.10 -6.56 -37.34
C GLY A 478 -4.77 -6.71 -38.12
N PRO A 479 -4.59 -5.98 -39.24
CA PRO A 479 -3.34 -5.97 -40.00
C PRO A 479 -2.23 -5.10 -39.35
N TYR A 480 -2.56 -4.39 -38.28
CA TYR A 480 -1.66 -3.47 -37.60
C TYR A 480 -1.12 -4.05 -36.30
N ASP A 481 0.17 -3.84 -36.05
CA ASP A 481 0.81 -4.05 -34.76
C ASP A 481 1.19 -2.71 -34.12
N ILE A 482 1.44 -2.70 -32.81
CA ILE A 482 1.72 -1.48 -32.03
C ILE A 482 3.14 -1.46 -31.43
N ILE A 483 3.76 -0.29 -31.47
CA ILE A 483 4.90 0.11 -30.64
C ILE A 483 4.55 1.36 -29.84
N ALA A 484 5.20 1.54 -28.71
CA ALA A 484 4.99 2.72 -27.86
C ALA A 484 6.33 3.32 -27.43
N GLY A 485 6.36 4.64 -27.36
CA GLY A 485 7.50 5.40 -26.88
C GLY A 485 7.06 6.75 -26.32
N HIS A 486 8.03 7.51 -25.82
CA HIS A 486 7.80 8.82 -25.24
C HIS A 486 6.74 8.79 -24.12
N LEU A 487 6.93 7.87 -23.16
CA LEU A 487 6.05 7.77 -22.00
C LEU A 487 6.51 8.77 -20.94
N VAL A 488 5.66 9.74 -20.61
CA VAL A 488 5.92 10.80 -19.63
C VAL A 488 4.90 10.72 -18.50
N ALA A 489 5.40 10.66 -17.26
CA ALA A 489 4.58 10.86 -16.08
C ALA A 489 4.61 12.35 -15.69
N SER A 490 3.47 12.94 -15.32
CA SER A 490 3.40 14.35 -14.87
C SER A 490 2.46 14.53 -13.69
N SER A 491 2.67 15.60 -12.92
CA SER A 491 1.79 16.00 -11.82
C SER A 491 0.40 16.46 -12.32
N ALA A 492 -0.54 16.68 -11.38
CA ALA A 492 -1.85 17.28 -11.67
C ALA A 492 -1.78 18.70 -12.25
N SER A 493 -0.76 19.48 -11.89
CA SER A 493 -0.57 20.82 -12.45
C SER A 493 0.20 20.80 -13.76
N GLY A 494 1.06 19.79 -13.97
CA GLY A 494 1.96 19.70 -15.11
C GLY A 494 3.32 20.36 -14.87
N ASP A 495 3.55 20.94 -13.70
CA ASP A 495 4.81 21.64 -13.36
C ASP A 495 5.98 20.67 -13.17
N SER A 496 5.68 19.45 -12.71
CA SER A 496 6.67 18.38 -12.56
C SER A 496 6.38 17.29 -13.58
N SER A 497 7.42 16.87 -14.31
CA SER A 497 7.34 15.78 -15.28
C SER A 497 8.55 14.87 -15.18
N TYR A 498 8.35 13.59 -15.49
CA TYR A 498 9.35 12.55 -15.43
C TYR A 498 9.22 11.66 -16.67
N LEU A 499 10.23 11.71 -17.54
CA LEU A 499 10.29 10.89 -18.75
C LEU A 499 10.60 9.45 -18.35
N LEU A 500 9.68 8.52 -18.57
CA LEU A 500 9.81 7.09 -18.26
C LEU A 500 10.43 6.30 -19.43
N LEU A 501 9.92 6.54 -20.65
CA LEU A 501 10.44 5.94 -21.88
C LEU A 501 10.81 7.04 -22.86
N ASP A 502 11.96 6.93 -23.51
CA ASP A 502 12.37 7.82 -24.59
C ASP A 502 11.54 7.60 -25.88
N GLU A 503 11.79 8.42 -26.91
CA GLU A 503 11.10 8.31 -28.22
C GLU A 503 11.30 6.94 -28.92
N SER A 504 12.39 6.23 -28.59
CA SER A 504 12.67 4.89 -29.07
C SER A 504 12.06 3.79 -28.20
N GLY A 505 11.26 4.14 -27.18
CA GLY A 505 10.65 3.20 -26.24
C GLY A 505 11.63 2.62 -25.23
N CYS A 506 12.84 3.16 -25.13
CA CYS A 506 13.84 2.71 -24.17
C CYS A 506 13.64 3.39 -22.81
N PRO A 507 13.74 2.63 -21.70
CA PRO A 507 13.59 3.19 -20.36
C PRO A 507 14.75 4.13 -20.03
N THR A 508 14.41 5.34 -19.57
CA THR A 508 15.38 6.35 -19.09
C THR A 508 16.00 5.92 -17.75
N ASP A 509 15.15 5.48 -16.83
CA ASP A 509 15.49 4.82 -15.59
C ASP A 509 14.74 3.49 -15.51
N PRO A 510 15.39 2.37 -15.86
CA PRO A 510 14.81 1.05 -15.72
C PRO A 510 14.41 0.71 -14.28
N ALA A 511 14.83 1.47 -13.26
CA ALA A 511 14.44 1.29 -11.86
C ALA A 511 13.07 1.84 -11.53
N THR A 512 12.64 2.90 -12.21
CA THR A 512 11.27 3.38 -12.05
C THR A 512 10.31 2.62 -12.94
N PHE A 513 10.67 2.43 -14.21
CA PHE A 513 9.76 1.88 -15.20
C PHE A 513 10.53 0.99 -16.19
N PRO A 514 10.21 -0.31 -16.30
CA PRO A 514 10.88 -1.21 -17.22
C PRO A 514 10.38 -1.04 -18.67
N ALA A 515 11.13 -1.60 -19.62
CA ALA A 515 10.77 -1.61 -21.03
C ALA A 515 9.41 -2.28 -21.29
N LEU A 516 8.68 -1.81 -22.29
CA LEU A 516 7.44 -2.42 -22.75
C LEU A 516 7.73 -3.68 -23.57
N LEU A 517 7.09 -4.79 -23.20
CA LEU A 517 7.15 -6.06 -23.92
C LEU A 517 5.81 -6.43 -24.52
N LYS A 518 5.83 -7.30 -25.53
CA LYS A 518 4.62 -7.96 -26.01
C LYS A 518 4.07 -8.89 -24.92
N ASP A 519 2.75 -8.81 -24.72
CA ASP A 519 2.02 -9.72 -23.85
C ASP A 519 2.17 -11.16 -24.38
N PRO A 520 2.67 -12.11 -23.57
CA PRO A 520 2.81 -13.51 -23.98
C PRO A 520 1.49 -14.17 -24.40
N MET A 521 0.34 -13.63 -23.99
CA MET A 521 -0.99 -14.21 -24.29
C MET A 521 -1.49 -13.89 -25.70
N ASP A 522 -1.27 -12.67 -26.18
CA ASP A 522 -1.79 -12.22 -27.49
C ASP A 522 -0.69 -11.84 -28.49
N ASN A 523 0.57 -11.74 -28.04
CA ASN A 523 1.75 -11.29 -28.79
C ASN A 523 1.53 -9.96 -29.56
N ARG A 524 0.60 -9.12 -29.11
CA ARG A 524 0.23 -7.85 -29.77
C ARG A 524 0.14 -6.70 -28.79
N SER A 525 -0.51 -6.90 -27.65
CA SER A 525 -0.60 -5.92 -26.58
C SER A 525 0.77 -5.64 -25.99
N LEU A 526 1.00 -4.42 -25.52
CA LEU A 526 2.23 -4.04 -24.81
C LEU A 526 1.96 -4.02 -23.31
N ILE A 527 2.81 -4.70 -22.55
CA ILE A 527 2.74 -4.76 -21.08
C ILE A 527 4.06 -4.34 -20.44
N SER A 528 3.96 -3.67 -19.30
CA SER A 528 5.10 -3.41 -18.41
C SER A 528 4.61 -3.32 -16.96
N THR A 529 5.26 -4.06 -16.07
CA THR A 529 4.93 -4.07 -14.63
C THR A 529 5.87 -3.13 -13.89
N PHE A 530 5.31 -2.18 -13.14
CA PHE A 530 6.04 -1.14 -12.40
C PHE A 530 5.46 -0.97 -10.99
N THR A 531 6.18 -0.27 -10.12
CA THR A 531 5.69 0.07 -8.77
C THR A 531 5.15 1.50 -8.76
N ALA A 532 4.01 1.70 -8.11
CA ALA A 532 3.35 3.00 -8.03
C ALA A 532 4.25 4.03 -7.34
N PHE A 533 4.41 5.19 -7.96
CA PHE A 533 5.18 6.33 -7.46
C PHE A 533 4.33 7.61 -7.55
N LYS A 534 4.73 8.67 -6.85
CA LYS A 534 4.02 9.97 -6.92
C LYS A 534 4.98 11.15 -7.01
N PHE A 535 4.46 12.33 -7.32
CA PHE A 535 5.21 13.57 -7.20
C PHE A 535 5.08 14.11 -5.76
N PRO A 536 6.09 14.83 -5.24
CA PRO A 536 6.04 15.43 -3.90
C PRO A 536 4.77 16.26 -3.67
N ASP A 537 4.42 17.09 -4.66
CA ASP A 537 3.36 18.10 -4.55
C ASP A 537 2.01 17.63 -5.12
N SER A 538 1.92 16.39 -5.61
CA SER A 538 0.69 15.88 -6.21
C SER A 538 0.47 14.38 -6.00
N GLN A 539 -0.74 14.04 -5.57
CA GLN A 539 -1.21 12.65 -5.47
C GLN A 539 -1.71 12.10 -6.82
N ILE A 540 -1.96 12.96 -7.81
CA ILE A 540 -2.44 12.53 -9.13
C ILE A 540 -1.23 12.45 -10.07
N VAL A 541 -1.05 11.29 -10.67
CA VAL A 541 -0.01 11.04 -11.67
C VAL A 541 -0.69 10.83 -13.02
N ARG A 542 -0.35 11.66 -14.00
CA ARG A 542 -0.82 11.51 -15.39
C ARG A 542 0.27 10.86 -16.23
N PHE A 543 -0.09 9.82 -16.97
CA PHE A 543 0.77 9.14 -17.93
C PHE A 543 0.35 9.54 -19.33
N ASN A 544 1.29 10.04 -20.12
CA ASN A 544 1.11 10.37 -21.53
C ASN A 544 2.06 9.51 -22.35
N VAL A 545 1.56 8.77 -23.34
CA VAL A 545 2.36 7.89 -24.20
C VAL A 545 2.03 8.12 -25.66
N ILE A 546 3.03 7.96 -26.53
CA ILE A 546 2.83 8.01 -27.98
C ILE A 546 2.90 6.60 -28.54
N VAL A 547 1.76 6.13 -29.06
CA VAL A 547 1.65 4.84 -29.76
C VAL A 547 1.83 5.06 -31.26
N ARG A 548 2.52 4.14 -31.92
CA ARG A 548 2.68 4.13 -33.38
C ARG A 548 2.30 2.76 -33.93
N PHE A 549 1.81 2.74 -35.15
CA PHE A 549 1.36 1.52 -35.83
C PHE A 549 2.41 1.02 -36.83
N CYS A 550 2.63 -0.29 -36.86
CA CYS A 550 3.34 -0.99 -37.94
C CYS A 550 2.33 -1.77 -38.80
N LEU A 551 2.64 -1.95 -40.08
CA LEU A 551 2.01 -2.97 -40.90
C LEU A 551 2.70 -4.29 -40.57
N GLU A 552 1.95 -5.32 -40.18
CA GLU A 552 2.48 -6.60 -39.69
C GLU A 552 3.29 -6.47 -38.38
N GLU A 553 4.09 -7.47 -38.00
CA GLU A 553 4.82 -7.53 -36.73
C GLU A 553 5.93 -6.47 -36.62
N CYS A 554 5.92 -5.68 -35.53
CA CYS A 554 6.90 -4.62 -35.33
C CYS A 554 8.29 -5.17 -34.93
N GLU A 555 9.35 -4.69 -35.59
CA GLU A 555 10.73 -5.01 -35.18
C GLU A 555 11.05 -4.46 -33.77
N PRO A 556 11.63 -5.27 -32.86
CA PRO A 556 12.04 -4.80 -31.55
C PRO A 556 13.25 -3.87 -31.62
N THR A 557 13.29 -2.89 -30.70
CA THR A 557 14.44 -2.02 -30.46
C THR A 557 15.31 -2.55 -29.33
N ILE A 558 16.63 -2.51 -29.53
CA ILE A 558 17.61 -2.92 -28.53
C ILE A 558 18.12 -1.68 -27.80
N CYS A 559 17.83 -1.59 -26.51
CA CYS A 559 18.23 -0.50 -25.64
C CYS A 559 19.67 -0.67 -25.13
N ARG A 560 20.24 0.42 -24.59
CA ARG A 560 21.57 0.38 -23.95
C ARG A 560 21.55 -0.65 -22.81
N GLY A 561 22.47 -1.63 -22.86
CA GLY A 561 22.50 -2.76 -21.91
C GLY A 561 21.83 -4.05 -22.40
N GLY A 562 21.45 -4.14 -23.69
CA GLY A 562 20.95 -5.38 -24.30
C GLY A 562 19.49 -5.71 -23.95
N GLN A 563 18.76 -4.78 -23.32
CA GLN A 563 17.33 -4.93 -23.06
C GLN A 563 16.53 -4.72 -24.35
N ILE A 564 15.56 -5.60 -24.58
CA ILE A 564 14.65 -5.52 -25.73
C ILE A 564 13.45 -4.66 -25.32
N SER A 565 13.06 -3.71 -26.17
CA SER A 565 11.87 -2.88 -26.03
C SER A 565 11.16 -2.72 -27.37
N TYR A 566 9.83 -2.61 -27.36
CA TYR A 566 9.05 -2.38 -28.58
C TYR A 566 8.80 -0.89 -28.81
N GLY A 567 9.86 -0.17 -29.21
CA GLY A 567 9.79 1.22 -29.65
C GLY A 567 10.60 1.48 -30.92
N ARG A 568 10.81 2.75 -31.30
CA ARG A 568 11.39 3.14 -32.61
C ARG A 568 12.89 2.83 -32.73
N LYS A 569 13.30 2.10 -33.77
CA LYS A 569 14.71 1.89 -34.12
C LYS A 569 15.37 3.21 -34.55
N ARG A 570 16.47 3.57 -33.90
CA ARG A 570 17.29 4.75 -34.27
C ARG A 570 17.94 4.51 -35.64
N ARG A 571 17.52 5.24 -36.68
CA ARG A 571 18.25 5.26 -37.96
C ARG A 571 19.65 5.83 -37.72
N ARG A 572 20.71 5.10 -38.10
CA ARG A 572 22.01 5.73 -38.37
C ARG A 572 21.77 6.71 -39.53
N SER A 573 22.05 7.98 -39.33
CA SER A 573 22.08 8.97 -40.41
C SER A 573 23.22 8.60 -41.37
N ILE A 574 22.87 7.92 -42.46
CA ILE A 574 23.68 7.89 -43.67
C ILE A 574 22.77 8.47 -44.75
N ASP A 575 23.10 9.69 -45.16
CA ASP A 575 22.49 10.35 -46.30
C ASP A 575 22.72 9.51 -47.56
N GLN A 576 21.64 9.02 -48.17
CA GLN A 576 21.49 9.03 -49.63
C GLN A 576 20.05 8.71 -50.03
N PRO A 577 19.42 9.53 -50.90
CA PRO A 577 18.06 9.30 -51.36
C PRO A 577 18.10 8.34 -52.56
N LEU A 578 17.51 7.15 -52.41
CA LEU A 578 17.08 6.36 -53.55
C LEU A 578 15.58 6.52 -53.69
N ILE A 579 15.20 7.25 -54.72
CA ILE A 579 13.85 7.40 -55.22
C ILE A 579 13.37 6.01 -55.66
N ALA A 580 12.35 5.49 -54.99
CA ALA A 580 11.51 4.43 -55.48
C ALA A 580 10.05 4.84 -55.24
N GLU A 581 9.46 5.46 -56.25
CA GLU A 581 8.01 5.62 -56.40
C GLU A 581 7.40 4.23 -56.55
N VAL A 582 6.68 3.72 -55.55
CA VAL A 582 5.46 2.92 -55.71
C VAL A 582 4.70 2.99 -54.37
N THR A 583 3.39 3.27 -54.41
CA THR A 583 2.36 3.21 -53.34
C THR A 583 2.20 4.40 -52.37
N GLU A 584 1.94 5.60 -52.92
CA GLU A 584 1.32 6.73 -52.19
C GLU A 584 -0.22 6.74 -52.30
N ILE A 585 -0.92 5.67 -51.92
CA ILE A 585 -2.41 5.68 -51.91
C ILE A 585 -3.02 5.23 -50.56
N PHE A 586 -2.27 4.65 -49.62
CA PHE A 586 -2.82 4.17 -48.33
C PHE A 586 -2.43 4.97 -47.07
N ARG A 587 -1.78 6.13 -47.19
CA ARG A 587 -1.30 6.91 -46.02
C ARG A 587 -2.38 7.72 -45.27
N ASN A 588 -3.62 7.76 -45.74
CA ASN A 588 -4.59 8.76 -45.27
C ASN A 588 -5.72 8.26 -44.33
N LEU A 589 -5.59 7.08 -43.71
CA LEU A 589 -6.68 6.54 -42.87
C LEU A 589 -6.30 6.20 -41.41
N THR A 590 -5.03 6.34 -41.00
CA THR A 590 -4.62 6.17 -39.60
C THR A 590 -3.57 7.22 -39.22
N PRO A 591 -3.73 7.99 -38.12
CA PRO A 591 -2.66 8.88 -37.66
C PRO A 591 -1.42 8.04 -37.35
N ALA A 592 -0.26 8.43 -37.91
CA ALA A 592 1.01 7.71 -37.73
C ALA A 592 1.48 7.67 -36.26
N GLU A 593 0.94 8.55 -35.43
CA GLU A 593 1.20 8.67 -34.00
C GLU A 593 -0.13 8.92 -33.27
N LEU A 594 -0.41 8.14 -32.24
CA LEU A 594 -1.61 8.23 -31.41
C LEU A 594 -1.20 8.53 -29.97
N PRO A 595 -1.43 9.75 -29.46
CA PRO A 595 -1.20 10.07 -28.07
C PRO A 595 -2.32 9.48 -27.19
N LEU A 596 -1.94 8.75 -26.16
CA LEU A 596 -2.85 8.25 -25.12
C LEU A 596 -2.52 8.89 -23.78
N GLN A 597 -3.55 9.16 -22.99
CA GLN A 597 -3.43 9.76 -21.67
C GLN A 597 -4.27 8.99 -20.65
N LEU A 598 -3.69 8.74 -19.47
CA LEU A 598 -4.36 8.10 -18.34
C LEU A 598 -3.91 8.75 -17.02
N SER A 599 -4.76 8.78 -16.00
CA SER A 599 -4.39 9.30 -14.67
C SER A 599 -4.81 8.37 -13.55
N ILE A 600 -3.96 8.25 -12.53
CA ILE A 600 -4.24 7.49 -11.30
C ILE A 600 -4.02 8.37 -10.08
N VAL A 601 -4.66 8.03 -8.96
CA VAL A 601 -4.45 8.66 -7.65
C VAL A 601 -3.57 7.75 -6.80
N VAL A 602 -2.41 8.23 -6.36
CA VAL A 602 -1.45 7.49 -5.54
C VAL A 602 -1.46 8.04 -4.11
N GLN A 603 -1.95 7.21 -3.18
CA GLN A 603 -2.02 7.50 -1.75
C GLN A 603 -0.72 7.09 -1.06
N SER A 604 -0.26 7.86 -0.06
CA SER A 604 0.86 7.44 0.79
C SER A 604 0.38 6.46 1.87
N PRO A 605 1.11 5.38 2.17
CA PRO A 605 0.82 4.51 3.30
C PRO A 605 0.91 5.29 4.62
N VAL A 606 0.00 4.97 5.52
CA VAL A 606 -0.27 5.73 6.75
C VAL A 606 0.60 5.16 7.85
N ILE A 607 1.80 5.68 8.01
CA ILE A 607 2.63 5.34 9.16
C ILE A 607 2.07 6.16 10.33
N THR A 608 1.33 5.50 11.23
CA THR A 608 0.83 6.11 12.46
C THR A 608 1.84 5.88 13.55
N ALA A 609 2.48 6.93 14.00
CA ALA A 609 3.51 6.79 14.99
C ALA A 609 3.16 7.59 16.25
N ASP A 610 3.41 6.99 17.41
CA ASP A 610 3.05 7.52 18.72
C ASP A 610 3.61 8.92 18.95
N HIS A 611 2.89 9.64 19.82
CA HIS A 611 3.29 10.93 20.34
C HIS A 611 4.75 10.89 20.78
N LEU A 612 5.50 11.95 20.48
CA LEU A 612 6.87 12.18 20.98
C LEU A 612 6.89 12.03 22.52
N LEU A 613 7.07 10.81 22.98
CA LEU A 613 7.14 10.45 24.38
C LEU A 613 8.54 9.95 24.64
N SER A 614 9.26 10.70 25.45
CA SER A 614 10.43 10.20 26.16
C SER A 614 9.98 8.99 26.97
N ARG A 615 10.39 7.79 26.54
CA ARG A 615 10.14 6.51 27.22
C ARG A 615 10.92 6.49 28.54
N GLU A 616 10.42 7.17 29.57
CA GLU A 616 10.95 6.97 30.93
C GLU A 616 10.02 7.35 32.10
N ASN A 617 8.84 7.96 31.88
CA ASN A 617 7.91 8.24 32.98
C ASN A 617 6.55 7.52 32.80
N PRO A 618 6.00 6.88 33.87
CA PRO A 618 4.71 6.20 33.84
C PRO A 618 3.51 7.15 33.89
N VAL A 619 3.73 8.46 33.76
CA VAL A 619 2.69 9.50 33.72
C VAL A 619 2.84 10.26 32.41
N PRO A 620 1.82 10.29 31.53
CA PRO A 620 1.91 11.03 30.28
C PRO A 620 1.89 12.54 30.56
N ASP A 621 2.94 13.25 30.16
CA ASP A 621 2.89 14.70 30.04
C ASP A 621 1.76 15.06 29.06
N THR A 622 0.90 15.99 29.45
CA THR A 622 -0.21 16.43 28.59
C THR A 622 0.37 17.31 27.48
N VAL A 623 0.52 16.74 26.28
CA VAL A 623 0.97 17.47 25.09
C VAL A 623 -0.23 18.09 24.38
N LEU A 624 -0.31 19.42 24.39
CA LEU A 624 -1.28 20.17 23.60
C LEU A 624 -0.70 20.39 22.20
N ILE A 625 -1.16 19.58 21.24
CA ILE A 625 -0.86 19.75 19.82
C ILE A 625 -1.89 20.74 19.26
N THR A 626 -1.46 21.95 18.90
CA THR A 626 -2.30 22.84 18.10
C THR A 626 -2.38 22.26 16.69
N GLY A 627 -3.50 21.58 16.39
CA GLY A 627 -3.74 20.99 15.08
C GLY A 627 -3.60 22.04 13.97
N GLY A 628 -2.69 21.80 13.04
CA GLY A 628 -2.52 22.59 11.83
C GLY A 628 -3.72 22.42 10.92
N ARG A 629 -4.71 23.30 11.06
CA ARG A 629 -5.67 23.69 10.04
C ARG A 629 -6.23 25.05 10.44
N SER A 630 -5.73 26.11 9.81
CA SER A 630 -6.45 27.38 9.72
C SER A 630 -7.68 27.17 8.83
N ILE A 631 -8.72 26.56 9.38
CA ILE A 631 -10.08 26.75 8.89
C ILE A 631 -10.62 27.87 9.74
N ASP A 632 -10.82 29.03 9.13
CA ASP A 632 -11.50 30.14 9.77
C ASP A 632 -12.78 29.64 10.44
N GLY A 633 -12.90 29.84 11.76
CA GLY A 633 -14.18 29.78 12.46
C GLY A 633 -14.53 28.52 13.25
N LEU A 634 -13.58 27.67 13.67
CA LEU A 634 -13.89 26.62 14.65
C LEU A 634 -13.70 27.12 16.08
N PHE A 635 -14.79 27.57 16.72
CA PHE A 635 -14.82 27.79 18.17
C PHE A 635 -14.81 26.43 18.87
N CYS A 636 -13.77 26.16 19.67
CA CYS A 636 -13.75 25.02 20.60
C CYS A 636 -14.80 25.26 21.69
N VAL A 637 -16.01 24.74 21.48
CA VAL A 637 -17.06 24.71 22.49
C VAL A 637 -17.06 23.31 23.10
N ASP A 638 -16.84 23.24 24.40
CA ASP A 638 -16.92 21.99 25.16
C ASP A 638 -18.31 21.34 24.93
N ALA A 639 -18.35 20.04 24.69
CA ALA A 639 -19.59 19.33 24.30
C ALA A 639 -20.69 19.50 25.36
N SER A 640 -20.28 19.65 26.62
CA SER A 640 -21.13 19.99 27.76
C SER A 640 -21.79 21.36 27.62
N LEU A 641 -21.03 22.38 27.18
CA LEU A 641 -21.51 23.74 26.98
C LEU A 641 -22.45 23.84 25.76
N ALA A 642 -22.12 23.15 24.66
CA ALA A 642 -22.97 23.10 23.48
C ALA A 642 -24.33 22.45 23.77
N LEU A 643 -24.33 21.33 24.50
CA LEU A 643 -25.55 20.66 24.95
C LEU A 643 -26.37 21.59 25.88
N GLY A 644 -25.71 22.29 26.80
CA GLY A 644 -26.35 23.25 27.70
C GLY A 644 -27.03 24.40 26.97
N LEU A 645 -26.36 24.98 25.96
CA LEU A 645 -26.93 26.07 25.14
C LEU A 645 -28.10 25.60 24.28
N LEU A 646 -28.05 24.38 23.73
CA LEU A 646 -29.16 23.78 22.99
C LEU A 646 -30.40 23.56 23.88
N ILE A 647 -30.21 23.04 25.09
CA ILE A 647 -31.30 22.84 26.05
C ILE A 647 -31.90 24.19 26.44
N PHE A 648 -31.07 25.19 26.72
CA PHE A 648 -31.54 26.54 27.05
C PHE A 648 -32.35 27.17 25.92
N TRP A 649 -31.92 27.00 24.67
CA TRP A 649 -32.64 27.48 23.49
C TRP A 649 -33.99 26.78 23.31
N LEU A 650 -34.06 25.46 23.51
CA LEU A 650 -35.30 24.68 23.48
C LEU A 650 -36.29 25.16 24.54
N ILE A 651 -35.83 25.47 25.76
CA ILE A 651 -36.68 26.00 26.83
C ILE A 651 -37.29 27.34 26.42
N ILE A 652 -36.49 28.24 25.82
CA ILE A 652 -36.99 29.54 25.32
C ILE A 652 -38.04 29.34 24.23
N GLN A 653 -37.83 28.42 23.30
CA GLN A 653 -38.82 28.11 22.25
C GLN A 653 -40.12 27.57 22.82
N ILE A 654 -40.06 26.70 23.83
CA ILE A 654 -41.26 26.17 24.51
C ILE A 654 -42.00 27.31 25.23
N VAL A 655 -41.29 28.20 25.93
CA VAL A 655 -41.91 29.34 26.62
C VAL A 655 -42.57 30.30 25.63
N LEU A 656 -41.92 30.61 24.51
CA LEU A 656 -42.50 31.48 23.48
C LEU A 656 -43.71 30.86 22.80
N THR A 657 -43.68 29.56 22.51
CA THR A 657 -44.82 28.86 21.88
C THR A 657 -46.00 28.73 22.84
N VAL A 658 -45.77 28.42 24.12
CA VAL A 658 -46.81 28.43 25.15
C VAL A 658 -47.36 29.84 25.36
N GLY A 659 -46.50 30.85 25.41
CA GLY A 659 -46.90 32.26 25.49
C GLY A 659 -47.78 32.68 24.30
N CYS A 660 -47.41 32.27 23.08
CA CYS A 660 -48.20 32.51 21.87
C CYS A 660 -49.55 31.79 21.92
N LEU A 661 -49.58 30.52 22.34
CA LEU A 661 -50.82 29.76 22.50
C LEU A 661 -51.75 30.37 23.56
N LEU A 662 -51.20 30.86 24.67
CA LEU A 662 -51.96 31.56 25.71
C LEU A 662 -52.48 32.91 25.21
N ALA A 663 -51.67 33.67 24.47
CA ALA A 663 -52.08 34.93 23.85
C ALA A 663 -53.20 34.70 22.83
N VAL A 664 -53.07 33.70 21.95
CA VAL A 664 -54.11 33.33 20.97
C VAL A 664 -55.38 32.85 21.68
N ARG A 665 -55.27 32.03 22.73
CA ARG A 665 -56.45 31.63 23.54
C ARG A 665 -57.13 32.83 24.19
N ARG A 666 -56.36 33.78 24.73
CA ARG A 666 -56.89 35.01 25.34
C ARG A 666 -57.55 35.91 24.28
N TYR A 667 -56.93 36.04 23.12
CA TYR A 667 -57.48 36.79 21.99
C TYR A 667 -58.77 36.16 21.46
N ARG A 668 -58.81 34.82 21.37
CA ARG A 668 -59.99 34.08 20.95
C ARG A 668 -61.13 34.20 21.97
N ARG A 669 -60.83 34.20 23.28
CA ARG A 669 -61.84 34.49 24.31
C ARG A 669 -62.39 35.91 24.21
N MET A 670 -61.51 36.90 24.06
CA MET A 670 -61.93 38.31 23.91
C MET A 670 -62.70 38.55 22.61
N ALA A 671 -62.35 37.85 21.52
CA ALA A 671 -63.08 37.92 20.26
C ALA A 671 -64.48 37.29 20.35
N VAL A 672 -64.65 36.22 21.13
CA VAL A 672 -65.98 35.60 21.37
C VAL A 672 -66.85 36.51 22.24
N GLU A 673 -66.31 37.11 23.31
CA GLU A 673 -67.03 38.10 24.11
C GLU A 673 -67.43 39.34 23.29
N ALA A 674 -66.57 39.79 22.36
CA ALA A 674 -66.90 40.91 21.47
C ALA A 674 -67.95 40.58 20.40
N GLU A 675 -68.08 39.31 19.97
CA GLU A 675 -69.17 38.88 19.09
C GLU A 675 -70.50 38.71 19.83
N GLU A 676 -70.49 38.26 21.09
CA GLU A 676 -71.70 38.22 21.94
C GLU A 676 -72.26 39.62 22.21
N ASP A 677 -71.41 40.62 22.50
CA ASP A 677 -71.85 42.01 22.67
C ASP A 677 -72.43 42.60 21.37
N ARG A 678 -71.88 42.22 20.21
CA ARG A 678 -72.38 42.67 18.90
C ARG A 678 -73.71 42.00 18.54
N ALA A 679 -73.90 40.74 18.92
CA ALA A 679 -75.16 40.01 18.76
C ALA A 679 -76.27 40.56 19.67
N ASP A 680 -75.93 40.97 20.91
CA ASP A 680 -76.89 41.53 21.86
C ASP A 680 -77.32 42.98 21.50
N ILE A 681 -76.47 43.74 20.80
CA ILE A 681 -76.82 45.05 20.23
C ILE A 681 -77.70 44.91 18.96
N LEU A 682 -77.43 43.91 18.11
CA LEU A 682 -78.26 43.59 16.93
C LEU A 682 -79.63 42.99 17.31
N ALA A 683 -79.70 42.18 18.37
CA ALA A 683 -80.95 41.61 18.88
C ALA A 683 -81.89 42.69 19.46
N ARG A 684 -81.34 43.74 20.10
CA ARG A 684 -82.13 44.89 20.58
C ARG A 684 -82.66 45.78 19.46
N HIS A 685 -81.99 45.83 18.30
CA HIS A 685 -82.44 46.63 17.16
C HIS A 685 -83.39 45.91 16.20
N LEU A 686 -83.42 44.57 16.16
CA LEU A 686 -84.30 43.80 15.28
C LEU A 686 -85.64 43.34 15.90
N TYR A 687 -85.78 43.33 17.23
CA TYR A 687 -86.99 42.79 17.91
C TYR A 687 -87.76 43.80 18.78
N GLY A 688 -87.54 45.10 18.58
CA GLY A 688 -88.36 46.14 19.18
C GLY A 688 -89.21 46.82 18.13
N ILE A 689 -90.27 46.18 17.61
CA ILE A 689 -91.47 46.77 16.98
C ILE A 689 -92.37 45.61 16.44
N HIS A 690 -93.62 45.56 16.92
CA HIS A 690 -94.73 44.63 16.64
C HIS A 690 -94.86 43.38 17.52
N GLY A 691 -95.75 43.50 18.50
CA GLY A 691 -96.43 42.37 19.13
C GLY A 691 -97.51 41.76 18.24
N GLY A 692 -97.94 40.56 18.60
CA GLY A 692 -99.12 39.92 18.02
C GLY A 692 -98.92 38.46 17.63
N ASN A 693 -99.00 37.58 18.64
CA ASN A 693 -99.79 36.35 18.64
C ASN A 693 -99.77 35.45 17.38
N PHE A 694 -99.09 34.30 17.43
CA PHE A 694 -99.58 33.06 16.82
C PHE A 694 -99.00 31.83 17.52
N GLU A 695 -99.86 31.13 18.26
CA GLU A 695 -99.70 29.72 18.61
C GLU A 695 -99.71 28.85 17.34
N ILE A 696 -98.99 27.73 17.32
CA ILE A 696 -99.53 26.38 17.04
C ILE A 696 -98.43 25.31 17.14
N ALA A 697 -98.65 24.43 18.12
CA ALA A 697 -98.41 22.99 18.19
C ALA A 697 -97.12 22.34 17.64
N ARG A 698 -96.39 21.69 18.55
CA ARG A 698 -96.29 20.22 18.52
C ARG A 698 -95.96 19.64 19.91
N ARG A 699 -96.85 18.80 20.45
CA ARG A 699 -96.56 17.85 21.53
C ARG A 699 -96.08 16.53 20.93
N VAL A 700 -95.10 15.88 21.56
CA VAL A 700 -95.11 14.42 21.85
C VAL A 700 -94.31 14.19 23.16
N ARG A 701 -94.94 13.51 24.14
CA ARG A 701 -94.34 12.88 25.35
C ARG A 701 -93.87 11.46 24.97
N TRP A 702 -92.97 10.75 25.66
CA TRP A 702 -93.06 10.09 27.00
C TRP A 702 -91.63 9.60 27.33
N ALA A 703 -91.05 9.80 28.52
CA ALA A 703 -91.27 9.22 29.87
C ALA A 703 -90.52 7.88 30.14
N ASP A 704 -89.51 8.00 31.02
CA ASP A 704 -89.00 7.12 32.09
C ASP A 704 -88.63 5.65 31.84
N ARG A 705 -87.39 5.28 32.24
CA ARG A 705 -87.16 4.41 33.40
C ARG A 705 -85.69 4.34 33.85
N ASN A 706 -85.56 4.25 35.17
CA ASN A 706 -84.38 4.01 35.99
C ASN A 706 -83.99 2.52 36.02
N ASP A 707 -82.71 2.23 36.25
CA ASP A 707 -82.16 1.21 37.19
C ASP A 707 -80.98 0.35 36.66
N SER A 708 -79.89 0.44 37.44
CA SER A 708 -78.99 -0.62 37.95
C SER A 708 -78.23 -1.63 37.06
N SER A 709 -76.93 -1.69 37.37
CA SER A 709 -76.10 -2.86 37.68
C SER A 709 -75.45 -3.73 36.58
N ILE A 710 -74.12 -3.84 36.74
CA ILE A 710 -73.22 -5.00 36.61
C ILE A 710 -72.93 -5.55 35.21
N GLY A 711 -71.63 -5.61 34.91
CA GLY A 711 -70.99 -6.30 33.78
C GLY A 711 -69.56 -5.84 33.65
#